data_AF-X6LK07-F1
#
_entry.id   AF-X6LK07-F1
#
_cell.length_a   1.000
_cell.length_b   1.000
_cell.length_c   1.000
_cell.angle_alpha   90.00
_cell.angle_beta   90.00
_cell.angle_gamma   90.00
#
_symmetry.space_group_name_H-M   'P 1'
#
loop_
_entity.id
_entity.type
_entity.pdbx_description
1 polymer ?
#
loop_
_entity_poly.entity_id
_entity_poly.type
_entity_poly.pdbx_seq_one_letter_code
_entity_poly.pdbx_strand_id
1 'polypeptide(L)'
;ILDYFTSFQERYKKSMDAKNAEELHVVLDKLKIVGKEGPFLQKVLVFMKKKVECGIPEDSSTRKLWSYSEIAHDLNVSLEKMMDDIINEGLINEKTKSNDMERARFFSQLKEKIDFIKRVSQWKSHLINPQKLASCEAKLEKEVEGLMKRISAITVWSPDDCSQVNLYFNCFVSIQNNGVLSSVVKLHIDSIDTIVKNRMQKLESDAMTNLNGDNVIPRLLAMKTMSIYMFGFKEMVNKRIDEFLNTYKRQRKDGTGIAMLALKLEKDSSGIGEMIVAEHNAFKGYNVALFNSKTMSHGIDYVLEKIGAIDDQIDTYDLKEKFNKCNDLYRRLTKENLQEYEPNITLLVNNAKMSIGKIGQKPDNVKWDANTRNKVPELMAYIFAVWTLQNAHFFFDAKGVQGQDLYLLQPHVAQIIAIFRMLGIDENKRVLYSFQKKIDENKPQFFSNWTGSKPGLVSNLVQIGTGEGKSITLAVASCVLALLGFDVSCASYSEYLSSRDFKSFESLFNAFGVVDHIHYGTFNKLCEHIISEGGDVRKLVENLIIPDDEKKSIETPRVTRARVLLIDEVDVFFNKEFYGSCYSPAATLRHVAITKLIDYIWEHRKSLSRLNDVKRSQEYEQCCKVLNRWNALLDEAIKDMLSDVRTFKSHGYQVSNNKIGYKEQDSICYNVRYGYKTLFAYYHEYEQRKISDEKREVIEGDYR
;
A
#
# COMPACT_ATOMS: atom_id res chain seq x y z
N ILE A 1 -52.69 -10.86 -28.69
CA ILE A 1 -52.59 -12.26 -28.20
C ILE A 1 -51.24 -12.87 -28.55
N LEU A 2 -50.81 -12.83 -29.83
CA LEU A 2 -49.46 -13.27 -30.23
C LEU A 2 -48.37 -12.53 -29.45
N ASP A 3 -48.39 -11.20 -29.44
CA ASP A 3 -47.45 -10.35 -28.69
C ASP A 3 -47.41 -10.66 -27.19
N TYR A 4 -48.53 -11.12 -26.63
CA TYR A 4 -48.64 -11.47 -25.23
C TYR A 4 -47.82 -12.73 -24.92
N PHE A 5 -47.97 -13.81 -25.70
CA PHE A 5 -47.17 -15.03 -25.53
C PHE A 5 -45.70 -14.82 -25.89
N THR A 6 -45.43 -14.04 -26.94
CA THR A 6 -44.06 -13.65 -27.31
C THR A 6 -43.37 -12.90 -26.16
N SER A 7 -44.09 -12.00 -25.48
CA SER A 7 -43.57 -11.31 -24.30
C SER A 7 -43.25 -12.26 -23.14
N PHE A 8 -44.03 -13.32 -22.91
CA PHE A 8 -43.70 -14.32 -21.88
C PHE A 8 -42.46 -15.14 -22.22
N GLN A 9 -42.29 -15.54 -23.48
CA GLN A 9 -41.08 -16.26 -23.91
C GLN A 9 -39.82 -15.39 -23.76
N GLU A 10 -39.91 -14.10 -24.12
CA GLU A 10 -38.81 -13.15 -23.92
C GLU A 10 -38.50 -12.95 -22.44
N ARG A 11 -39.52 -12.79 -21.61
CA ARG A 11 -39.35 -12.66 -20.15
C ARG A 11 -38.77 -13.93 -19.53
N TYR A 12 -39.21 -15.11 -19.98
CA TYR A 12 -38.64 -16.39 -19.56
C TYR A 12 -37.14 -16.45 -19.87
N LYS A 13 -36.75 -16.21 -21.14
CA LYS A 13 -35.34 -16.23 -21.56
C LYS A 13 -34.51 -15.20 -20.79
N LYS A 14 -35.00 -13.98 -20.68
CA LYS A 14 -34.35 -12.90 -19.92
C LYS A 14 -34.19 -13.27 -18.43
N SER A 15 -35.19 -13.90 -17.83
CA SER A 15 -35.14 -14.32 -16.42
C SER A 15 -34.18 -15.49 -16.22
N MET A 16 -34.09 -16.42 -17.17
CA MET A 16 -33.11 -17.51 -17.17
C MET A 16 -31.67 -16.97 -17.28
N ASP A 17 -31.41 -16.08 -18.25
CA ASP A 17 -30.09 -15.48 -18.46
C ASP A 17 -29.64 -14.66 -17.25
N ALA A 18 -30.57 -13.86 -16.70
CA ALA A 18 -30.35 -13.05 -15.50
C ALA A 18 -30.37 -13.85 -14.19
N LYS A 19 -30.69 -15.15 -14.22
CA LYS A 19 -30.86 -16.02 -13.02
C LYS A 19 -31.85 -15.42 -12.00
N ASN A 20 -32.88 -14.74 -12.49
CA ASN A 20 -33.91 -14.11 -11.68
C ASN A 20 -34.99 -15.15 -11.33
N ALA A 21 -34.82 -15.85 -10.20
CA ALA A 21 -35.72 -16.91 -9.77
C ALA A 21 -37.16 -16.39 -9.52
N GLU A 22 -37.31 -15.21 -8.92
CA GLU A 22 -38.62 -14.66 -8.58
C GLU A 22 -39.43 -14.31 -9.84
N GLU A 23 -38.81 -13.62 -10.81
CA GLU A 23 -39.47 -13.29 -12.08
C GLU A 23 -39.76 -14.56 -12.90
N LEU A 24 -38.82 -15.51 -12.89
CA LEU A 24 -38.99 -16.80 -13.57
C LEU A 24 -40.18 -17.59 -13.00
N HIS A 25 -40.35 -17.66 -11.67
CA HIS A 25 -41.50 -18.32 -11.05
C HIS A 25 -42.82 -17.67 -11.47
N VAL A 26 -42.89 -16.33 -11.45
CA VAL A 26 -44.09 -15.58 -11.87
C VAL A 26 -44.43 -15.84 -13.34
N VAL A 27 -43.42 -15.89 -14.21
CA VAL A 27 -43.59 -16.21 -15.63
C VAL A 27 -44.12 -17.64 -15.79
N LEU A 28 -43.52 -18.61 -15.09
CA LEU A 28 -43.92 -20.02 -15.14
C LEU A 28 -45.33 -20.27 -14.60
N ASP A 29 -45.73 -19.63 -13.50
CA ASP A 29 -47.09 -19.73 -12.95
C ASP A 29 -48.14 -19.20 -13.92
N LYS A 30 -47.88 -18.02 -14.50
CA LYS A 30 -48.78 -17.44 -15.50
C LYS A 30 -48.89 -18.33 -16.72
N LEU A 31 -47.77 -18.82 -17.24
CA LEU A 31 -47.74 -19.76 -18.36
C LEU A 31 -48.43 -21.08 -18.03
N LYS A 32 -48.37 -21.55 -16.78
CA LYS A 32 -49.11 -22.74 -16.34
C LYS A 32 -50.62 -22.54 -16.38
N ILE A 33 -51.11 -21.31 -16.21
CA ILE A 33 -52.54 -20.98 -16.29
C ILE A 33 -52.98 -20.80 -17.75
N VAL A 34 -52.28 -19.97 -18.53
CA VAL A 34 -52.69 -19.62 -19.90
C VAL A 34 -52.16 -20.54 -21.00
N GLY A 35 -51.07 -21.26 -20.74
CA GLY A 35 -50.35 -22.12 -21.68
C GLY A 35 -50.42 -23.62 -21.34
N LYS A 36 -51.24 -24.01 -20.36
CA LYS A 36 -51.64 -25.41 -20.21
C LYS A 36 -52.35 -25.85 -21.49
N GLU A 37 -52.16 -27.10 -21.91
CA GLU A 37 -52.78 -27.70 -23.11
C GLU A 37 -54.31 -27.89 -22.94
N GLY A 38 -55.01 -26.81 -22.65
CA GLY A 38 -56.45 -26.75 -22.47
C GLY A 38 -57.18 -26.16 -23.67
N PRO A 39 -58.51 -26.04 -23.59
CA PRO A 39 -59.35 -25.60 -24.70
C PRO A 39 -58.98 -24.20 -25.23
N PHE A 40 -58.45 -23.33 -24.36
CA PHE A 40 -58.04 -21.98 -24.73
C PHE A 40 -56.81 -21.97 -25.67
N LEU A 41 -55.73 -22.68 -25.31
CA LEU A 41 -54.53 -22.76 -26.13
C LEU A 41 -54.83 -23.43 -27.48
N GLN A 42 -55.67 -24.48 -27.47
CA GLN A 42 -56.12 -25.13 -28.71
C GLN A 42 -56.91 -24.18 -29.62
N LYS A 43 -57.81 -23.35 -29.06
CA LYS A 43 -58.52 -22.33 -29.84
C LYS A 43 -57.57 -21.28 -30.42
N VAL A 44 -56.54 -20.87 -29.67
CA VAL A 44 -55.52 -19.93 -30.15
C VAL A 44 -54.69 -20.56 -31.29
N LEU A 45 -54.26 -21.81 -31.15
CA LEU A 45 -53.52 -22.54 -32.19
C LEU A 45 -54.36 -22.74 -33.46
N VAL A 46 -55.64 -23.11 -33.32
CA VAL A 46 -56.59 -23.24 -34.44
C VAL A 46 -56.82 -21.89 -35.12
N PHE A 47 -56.95 -20.80 -34.36
CA PHE A 47 -57.07 -19.45 -34.91
C PHE A 47 -55.82 -19.07 -35.72
N MET A 48 -54.63 -19.40 -35.24
CA MET A 48 -53.39 -19.14 -35.99
C MET A 48 -53.33 -19.93 -37.28
N LYS A 49 -53.69 -21.22 -37.24
CA LYS A 49 -53.75 -22.06 -38.44
C LYS A 49 -54.74 -21.51 -39.48
N LYS A 50 -55.93 -21.08 -39.04
CA LYS A 50 -56.93 -20.45 -39.91
C LYS A 50 -56.50 -19.10 -40.49
N LYS A 51 -55.74 -18.30 -39.74
CA LYS A 51 -55.21 -17.01 -40.22
C LYS A 51 -54.28 -17.20 -41.44
N VAL A 52 -53.45 -18.24 -41.40
CA VAL A 52 -52.57 -18.65 -42.50
C VAL A 52 -53.39 -19.15 -43.69
N GLU A 53 -54.43 -19.94 -43.45
CA GLU A 53 -55.36 -20.43 -44.49
C GLU A 53 -56.15 -19.30 -45.19
N CYS A 54 -56.32 -18.12 -44.56
CA CYS A 54 -57.03 -16.97 -45.12
C CYS A 54 -56.14 -15.96 -45.88
N GLY A 55 -54.88 -16.29 -46.19
CA GLY A 55 -54.03 -15.47 -47.07
C GLY A 55 -53.51 -14.16 -46.47
N ILE A 56 -53.58 -13.99 -45.15
CA ILE A 56 -52.92 -12.87 -44.46
C ILE A 56 -51.43 -13.23 -44.33
N PRO A 57 -50.49 -12.41 -44.84
CA PRO A 57 -49.07 -12.74 -44.81
C PRO A 57 -48.57 -12.99 -43.39
N GLU A 58 -47.84 -14.07 -43.21
CA GLU A 58 -47.04 -14.29 -42.01
C GLU A 58 -45.90 -13.26 -42.02
N ASP A 59 -45.89 -12.32 -41.07
CA ASP A 59 -44.64 -11.64 -40.74
C ASP A 59 -43.61 -12.71 -40.40
N SER A 60 -42.38 -12.55 -40.90
CA SER A 60 -41.23 -13.48 -40.83
C SER A 60 -40.76 -13.86 -39.40
N SER A 61 -41.58 -13.60 -38.40
CA SER A 61 -41.39 -13.91 -36.98
C SER A 61 -42.56 -14.69 -36.39
N THR A 62 -43.08 -15.71 -37.09
CA THR A 62 -43.86 -16.77 -36.42
C THR A 62 -42.95 -17.58 -35.49
N ARG A 63 -42.56 -16.94 -34.38
CA ARG A 63 -41.96 -17.57 -33.21
C ARG A 63 -42.93 -18.67 -32.79
N LYS A 64 -42.50 -19.92 -32.94
CA LYS A 64 -43.22 -21.10 -32.42
C LYS A 64 -43.71 -20.77 -31.00
N LEU A 65 -45.03 -20.74 -30.81
CA LEU A 65 -45.63 -20.60 -29.48
C LEU A 65 -45.25 -21.82 -28.66
N TRP A 66 -44.48 -21.61 -27.59
CA TRP A 66 -44.11 -22.70 -26.71
C TRP A 66 -45.28 -22.99 -25.77
N SER A 67 -45.69 -24.25 -25.68
CA SER A 67 -46.59 -24.71 -24.65
C SER A 67 -45.92 -24.62 -23.27
N TYR A 68 -46.72 -24.70 -22.20
CA TYR A 68 -46.16 -24.84 -20.86
C TYR A 68 -45.27 -26.10 -20.72
N SER A 69 -45.63 -27.20 -21.40
CA SER A 69 -44.85 -28.43 -21.40
C SER A 69 -43.48 -28.24 -22.07
N GLU A 70 -43.41 -27.48 -23.17
CA GLU A 70 -42.14 -27.14 -23.84
C GLU A 70 -41.26 -26.21 -22.98
N ILE A 71 -41.83 -25.18 -22.35
CA ILE A 71 -41.08 -24.27 -21.45
C ILE A 71 -40.58 -25.01 -20.21
N ALA A 72 -41.42 -25.87 -19.62
CA ALA A 72 -41.00 -26.69 -18.48
C ALA A 72 -39.88 -27.67 -18.88
N HIS A 73 -39.96 -28.29 -20.06
CA HIS A 73 -38.88 -29.15 -20.56
C HIS A 73 -37.58 -28.38 -20.76
N ASP A 74 -37.63 -27.22 -21.43
CA ASP A 74 -36.47 -26.35 -21.66
C ASP A 74 -35.83 -25.87 -20.35
N LEU A 75 -36.64 -25.55 -19.33
CA LEU A 75 -36.17 -25.23 -17.98
C LEU A 75 -35.37 -26.40 -17.38
N ASN A 76 -35.91 -27.63 -17.43
CA ASN A 76 -35.24 -28.79 -16.86
C ASN A 76 -33.92 -29.07 -17.61
N VAL A 77 -33.90 -29.03 -18.94
CA VAL A 77 -32.68 -29.21 -19.75
C VAL A 77 -31.64 -28.15 -19.43
N SER A 78 -32.05 -26.89 -19.29
CA SER A 78 -31.16 -25.78 -18.97
C SER A 78 -30.55 -25.89 -17.56
N LEU A 79 -31.34 -26.32 -16.58
CA LEU A 79 -30.87 -26.56 -15.21
C LEU A 79 -29.92 -27.75 -15.13
N GLU A 80 -30.22 -28.85 -15.84
CA GLU A 80 -29.31 -30.00 -15.93
C GLU A 80 -27.99 -29.62 -16.58
N LYS A 81 -28.04 -28.89 -17.70
CA LYS A 81 -26.83 -28.36 -18.34
C LYS A 81 -26.02 -27.47 -17.41
N MET A 82 -26.67 -26.55 -16.69
CA MET A 82 -25.98 -25.67 -15.73
C MET A 82 -25.31 -26.46 -14.60
N MET A 83 -25.97 -27.51 -14.11
CA MET A 83 -25.41 -28.40 -13.10
C MET A 83 -24.21 -29.18 -13.64
N ASP A 84 -24.31 -29.74 -14.85
CA ASP A 84 -23.21 -30.46 -15.50
C ASP A 84 -22.03 -29.53 -15.78
N ASP A 85 -22.28 -28.29 -16.24
CA ASP A 85 -21.25 -27.27 -16.44
C ASP A 85 -20.51 -26.96 -15.12
N ILE A 86 -21.23 -26.81 -14.00
CA ILE A 86 -20.63 -26.60 -12.67
C ILE A 86 -19.72 -27.77 -12.28
N ILE A 87 -20.20 -29.00 -12.45
CA ILE A 87 -19.47 -30.20 -12.02
C ILE A 87 -18.24 -30.44 -12.91
N ASN A 88 -18.38 -30.23 -14.22
CA ASN A 88 -17.30 -30.45 -15.18
C ASN A 88 -16.22 -29.36 -15.11
N GLU A 89 -16.62 -28.11 -14.81
CA GLU A 89 -15.67 -27.01 -14.62
C GLU A 89 -14.85 -27.19 -13.33
N GLY A 90 -15.42 -27.84 -12.30
CA GLY A 90 -14.75 -28.23 -11.06
C GLY A 90 -14.32 -27.04 -10.18
N LEU A 91 -13.88 -27.33 -8.95
CA LEU A 91 -13.39 -26.32 -8.01
C LEU A 91 -11.95 -25.88 -8.30
N ILE A 92 -11.17 -26.71 -8.99
CA ILE A 92 -9.79 -26.43 -9.39
C ILE A 92 -9.68 -26.46 -10.92
N ASN A 93 -9.63 -25.28 -11.54
CA ASN A 93 -9.50 -25.08 -12.97
C ASN A 93 -8.54 -23.93 -13.32
N GLU A 94 -8.39 -23.62 -14.60
CA GLU A 94 -7.46 -22.58 -15.07
C GLU A 94 -7.79 -21.19 -14.52
N LYS A 95 -9.08 -20.86 -14.32
CA LYS A 95 -9.49 -19.58 -13.71
C LYS A 95 -9.06 -19.52 -12.26
N THR A 96 -9.31 -20.58 -11.49
CA THR A 96 -8.97 -20.63 -10.06
C THR A 96 -7.47 -20.78 -9.80
N LYS A 97 -6.67 -21.21 -10.78
CA LYS A 97 -5.20 -21.28 -10.68
C LYS A 97 -4.51 -19.94 -10.95
N SER A 98 -5.16 -19.04 -11.68
CA SER A 98 -4.53 -17.84 -12.23
C SER A 98 -4.09 -16.81 -11.18
N ASN A 99 -5.03 -16.16 -10.47
CA ASN A 99 -4.77 -15.18 -9.43
C ASN A 99 -5.98 -15.03 -8.48
N ASP A 100 -5.82 -14.27 -7.39
CA ASP A 100 -6.88 -14.07 -6.38
C ASP A 100 -8.14 -13.42 -6.93
N MET A 101 -8.01 -12.49 -7.87
CA MET A 101 -9.14 -11.77 -8.46
C MET A 101 -10.01 -12.67 -9.33
N GLU A 102 -9.39 -13.42 -10.24
CA GLU A 102 -10.09 -14.38 -11.10
C GLU A 102 -10.68 -15.54 -10.29
N ARG A 103 -9.98 -16.00 -9.27
CA ARG A 103 -10.47 -17.00 -8.31
C ARG A 103 -11.71 -16.50 -7.56
N ALA A 104 -11.68 -15.28 -7.03
CA ALA A 104 -12.83 -14.68 -6.36
C ALA A 104 -14.02 -14.50 -7.32
N ARG A 105 -13.76 -14.02 -8.54
CA ARG A 105 -14.78 -13.87 -9.60
C ARG A 105 -15.43 -15.20 -9.94
N PHE A 106 -14.64 -16.25 -10.09
CA PHE A 106 -15.13 -17.60 -10.35
C PHE A 106 -16.06 -18.08 -9.24
N PHE A 107 -15.64 -18.00 -7.97
CA PHE A 107 -16.47 -18.48 -6.85
C PHE A 107 -17.71 -17.61 -6.61
N SER A 108 -17.67 -16.32 -6.90
CA SER A 108 -18.86 -15.45 -6.91
C SER A 108 -19.88 -15.90 -7.97
N GLN A 109 -19.42 -16.19 -9.19
CA GLN A 109 -20.31 -16.70 -10.25
C GLN A 109 -20.85 -18.09 -9.93
N LEU A 110 -20.03 -18.94 -9.33
CA LEU A 110 -20.45 -20.26 -8.87
C LEU A 110 -21.55 -20.14 -7.80
N LYS A 111 -21.41 -19.22 -6.85
CA LYS A 111 -22.41 -18.93 -5.83
C LYS A 111 -23.77 -18.56 -6.44
N GLU A 112 -23.78 -17.63 -7.41
CA GLU A 112 -25.01 -17.22 -8.10
C GLU A 112 -25.70 -18.40 -8.78
N LYS A 113 -24.95 -19.26 -9.48
CA LYS A 113 -25.51 -20.44 -10.14
C LYS A 113 -26.08 -21.44 -9.13
N ILE A 114 -25.35 -21.73 -8.05
CA ILE A 114 -25.80 -22.66 -7.00
C ILE A 114 -27.06 -22.13 -6.31
N ASP A 115 -27.09 -20.85 -5.94
CA ASP A 115 -28.26 -20.24 -5.27
C ASP A 115 -29.48 -20.24 -6.20
N PHE A 116 -29.29 -19.96 -7.48
CA PHE A 116 -30.34 -20.05 -8.48
C PHE A 116 -30.91 -21.47 -8.58
N ILE A 117 -30.05 -22.49 -8.77
CA ILE A 117 -30.47 -23.90 -8.81
C ILE A 117 -31.20 -24.28 -7.53
N LYS A 118 -30.69 -23.85 -6.37
CA LYS A 118 -31.28 -24.14 -5.05
C LYS A 118 -32.68 -23.56 -4.91
N ARG A 119 -32.90 -22.30 -5.30
CA ARG A 119 -34.24 -21.67 -5.29
C ARG A 119 -35.19 -22.39 -6.25
N VAL A 120 -34.75 -22.64 -7.49
CA VAL A 120 -35.59 -23.27 -8.52
C VAL A 120 -35.94 -24.71 -8.15
N SER A 121 -35.02 -25.47 -7.53
CA SER A 121 -35.24 -26.87 -7.12
C SER A 121 -36.42 -27.07 -6.16
N GLN A 122 -36.86 -26.01 -5.47
CA GLN A 122 -38.00 -26.02 -4.55
C GLN A 122 -39.35 -26.06 -5.29
N TRP A 123 -39.38 -25.72 -6.58
CA TRP A 123 -40.58 -25.59 -7.39
C TRP A 123 -41.07 -26.94 -7.92
N LYS A 124 -41.51 -27.82 -7.01
CA LYS A 124 -41.98 -29.19 -7.32
C LYS A 124 -43.05 -29.25 -8.43
N SER A 125 -43.80 -28.18 -8.63
CA SER A 125 -44.87 -28.04 -9.62
C SER A 125 -44.41 -27.79 -11.05
N HIS A 126 -43.14 -27.47 -11.27
CA HIS A 126 -42.54 -27.12 -12.57
C HIS A 126 -41.37 -28.04 -12.99
N LEU A 127 -40.87 -28.87 -12.07
CA LEU A 127 -39.68 -29.71 -12.27
C LEU A 127 -40.03 -31.20 -12.38
N ILE A 128 -39.28 -31.89 -13.24
CA ILE A 128 -39.44 -33.35 -13.45
C ILE A 128 -38.58 -34.13 -12.43
N ASN A 129 -37.37 -33.65 -12.13
CA ASN A 129 -36.44 -34.32 -11.21
C ASN A 129 -35.72 -33.35 -10.25
N PRO A 130 -36.43 -32.79 -9.26
CA PRO A 130 -35.84 -31.84 -8.31
C PRO A 130 -34.73 -32.46 -7.43
N GLN A 131 -34.72 -33.78 -7.22
CA GLN A 131 -33.70 -34.47 -6.42
C GLN A 131 -32.33 -34.48 -7.10
N LYS A 132 -32.29 -34.62 -8.43
CA LYS A 132 -31.03 -34.55 -9.20
C LYS A 132 -30.37 -33.19 -9.04
N LEU A 133 -31.14 -32.10 -9.11
CA LEU A 133 -30.67 -30.72 -8.93
C LEU A 133 -30.17 -30.46 -7.50
N ALA A 134 -30.84 -31.01 -6.49
CA ALA A 134 -30.43 -30.90 -5.10
C ALA A 134 -29.08 -31.60 -4.78
N SER A 135 -28.59 -32.48 -5.65
CA SER A 135 -27.32 -33.20 -5.46
C SER A 135 -26.06 -32.42 -5.89
N CYS A 136 -26.22 -31.22 -6.47
CA CYS A 136 -25.10 -30.41 -6.97
C CYS A 136 -24.11 -30.00 -5.86
N GLU A 137 -24.61 -29.45 -4.74
CA GLU A 137 -23.78 -29.07 -3.58
C GLU A 137 -23.03 -30.30 -3.03
N ALA A 138 -23.71 -31.43 -2.84
CA ALA A 138 -23.11 -32.66 -2.33
C ALA A 138 -21.98 -33.22 -3.21
N LYS A 139 -22.06 -33.04 -4.54
CA LYS A 139 -20.96 -33.43 -5.45
C LYS A 139 -19.74 -32.54 -5.29
N LEU A 140 -19.94 -31.24 -5.13
CA LEU A 140 -18.84 -30.30 -4.88
C LEU A 140 -18.22 -30.51 -3.48
N GLU A 141 -19.03 -30.83 -2.46
CA GLU A 141 -18.53 -31.22 -1.14
C GLU A 141 -17.63 -32.46 -1.22
N LYS A 142 -18.03 -33.47 -1.99
CA LYS A 142 -17.20 -34.65 -2.24
C LYS A 142 -15.88 -34.32 -2.95
N GLU A 143 -15.89 -33.32 -3.83
CA GLU A 143 -14.66 -32.82 -4.46
C GLU A 143 -13.74 -32.17 -3.41
N VAL A 144 -14.28 -31.29 -2.55
CA VAL A 144 -13.54 -30.69 -1.42
C VAL A 144 -12.91 -31.77 -0.52
N GLU A 145 -13.67 -32.80 -0.15
CA GLU A 145 -13.15 -33.92 0.63
C GLU A 145 -12.03 -34.67 -0.09
N GLY A 146 -12.16 -34.85 -1.41
CA GLY A 146 -11.15 -35.47 -2.26
C GLY A 146 -9.84 -34.69 -2.26
N LEU A 147 -9.92 -33.36 -2.34
CA LEU A 147 -8.75 -32.47 -2.25
C LEU A 147 -8.10 -32.56 -0.87
N MET A 148 -8.88 -32.59 0.20
CA MET A 148 -8.35 -32.72 1.57
C MET A 148 -7.65 -34.04 1.84
N LYS A 149 -8.16 -35.14 1.28
CA LYS A 149 -7.49 -36.45 1.34
C LYS A 149 -6.12 -36.41 0.65
N ARG A 150 -5.99 -35.69 -0.47
CA ARG A 150 -4.71 -35.49 -1.15
C ARG A 150 -3.73 -34.73 -0.27
N ILE A 151 -4.15 -33.62 0.34
CA ILE A 151 -3.30 -32.84 1.28
C ILE A 151 -2.82 -33.72 2.44
N SER A 152 -3.72 -34.49 3.02
CA SER A 152 -3.42 -35.34 4.19
C SER A 152 -2.45 -36.48 3.87
N ALA A 153 -2.32 -36.86 2.59
CA ALA A 153 -1.41 -37.91 2.14
C ALA A 153 0.03 -37.40 1.84
N ILE A 154 0.27 -36.09 1.87
CA ILE A 154 1.57 -35.50 1.55
C ILE A 154 2.57 -35.78 2.68
N THR A 155 3.67 -36.46 2.35
CA THR A 155 4.72 -36.82 3.30
C THR A 155 6.05 -36.11 3.04
N VAL A 156 6.37 -35.79 1.78
CA VAL A 156 7.67 -35.22 1.38
C VAL A 156 7.68 -33.69 1.45
N TRP A 157 6.59 -33.03 1.04
CA TRP A 157 6.47 -31.57 0.97
C TRP A 157 7.49 -30.94 0.01
N SER A 158 7.54 -31.46 -1.22
CA SER A 158 8.30 -30.87 -2.32
C SER A 158 7.76 -29.47 -2.70
N PRO A 159 8.49 -28.68 -3.53
CA PRO A 159 7.97 -27.43 -4.08
C PRO A 159 6.58 -27.56 -4.74
N ASP A 160 6.36 -28.64 -5.50
CA ASP A 160 5.10 -28.92 -6.17
C ASP A 160 3.98 -29.24 -5.17
N ASP A 161 4.30 -30.04 -4.15
CA ASP A 161 3.35 -30.36 -3.08
C ASP A 161 2.94 -29.09 -2.33
N CYS A 162 3.92 -28.25 -1.95
CA CYS A 162 3.67 -26.99 -1.25
C CYS A 162 2.79 -26.05 -2.09
N SER A 163 3.09 -25.95 -3.39
CA SER A 163 2.31 -25.14 -4.33
C SER A 163 0.88 -25.64 -4.46
N GLN A 164 0.68 -26.97 -4.50
CA GLN A 164 -0.66 -27.57 -4.52
C GLN A 164 -1.44 -27.30 -3.23
N VAL A 165 -0.81 -27.47 -2.06
CA VAL A 165 -1.47 -27.17 -0.78
C VAL A 165 -1.87 -25.69 -0.72
N ASN A 166 -0.98 -24.78 -1.14
CA ASN A 166 -1.26 -23.36 -1.20
C ASN A 166 -2.42 -23.03 -2.14
N LEU A 167 -2.47 -23.65 -3.33
CA LEU A 167 -3.59 -23.50 -4.26
C LEU A 167 -4.91 -23.95 -3.63
N TYR A 168 -4.95 -25.12 -3.01
CA TYR A 168 -6.16 -25.66 -2.38
C TYR A 168 -6.61 -24.80 -1.21
N PHE A 169 -5.67 -24.37 -0.36
CA PHE A 169 -5.95 -23.45 0.74
C PHE A 169 -6.57 -22.13 0.24
N ASN A 170 -5.97 -21.50 -0.78
CA ASN A 170 -6.48 -20.26 -1.37
C ASN A 170 -7.85 -20.44 -2.03
N CYS A 171 -8.09 -21.59 -2.67
CA CYS A 171 -9.42 -21.93 -3.18
C CYS A 171 -10.44 -22.07 -2.04
N PHE A 172 -10.11 -22.75 -0.94
CA PHE A 172 -11.03 -22.90 0.19
C PHE A 172 -11.34 -21.57 0.87
N VAL A 173 -10.34 -20.72 1.08
CA VAL A 173 -10.54 -19.36 1.60
C VAL A 173 -11.46 -18.55 0.68
N SER A 174 -11.26 -18.64 -0.64
CA SER A 174 -12.11 -17.93 -1.61
C SER A 174 -13.54 -18.50 -1.66
N ILE A 175 -13.70 -19.82 -1.58
CA ILE A 175 -15.01 -20.50 -1.45
C ILE A 175 -15.75 -20.00 -0.20
N GLN A 176 -15.06 -19.94 0.95
CA GLN A 176 -15.62 -19.44 2.21
C GLN A 176 -16.03 -17.96 2.09
N ASN A 177 -15.16 -17.11 1.57
CA ASN A 177 -15.41 -15.67 1.43
C ASN A 177 -16.60 -15.36 0.50
N ASN A 178 -16.86 -16.22 -0.48
CA ASN A 178 -17.99 -16.08 -1.40
C ASN A 178 -19.25 -16.84 -0.93
N GLY A 179 -19.27 -17.41 0.27
CA GLY A 179 -20.46 -18.05 0.83
C GLY A 179 -20.83 -19.38 0.15
N VAL A 180 -19.90 -20.01 -0.57
CA VAL A 180 -20.08 -21.33 -1.20
C VAL A 180 -19.62 -22.40 -0.22
N LEU A 181 -20.41 -23.45 0.05
CA LEU A 181 -20.04 -24.59 0.92
C LEU A 181 -19.39 -24.21 2.28
N SER A 182 -19.75 -23.04 2.85
CA SER A 182 -18.95 -22.38 3.90
C SER A 182 -18.72 -23.23 5.14
N SER A 183 -19.71 -24.04 5.54
CA SER A 183 -19.62 -24.94 6.70
C SER A 183 -18.56 -26.03 6.52
N VAL A 184 -18.45 -26.58 5.31
CA VAL A 184 -17.53 -27.68 5.00
C VAL A 184 -16.10 -27.15 4.85
N VAL A 185 -15.91 -26.08 4.06
CA VAL A 185 -14.56 -25.55 3.82
C VAL A 185 -13.93 -24.93 5.06
N LYS A 186 -14.72 -24.35 5.98
CA LYS A 186 -14.18 -23.76 7.21
C LYS A 186 -13.38 -24.78 8.03
N LEU A 187 -13.95 -25.96 8.26
CA LEU A 187 -13.27 -27.05 8.99
C LEU A 187 -11.99 -27.50 8.28
N HIS A 188 -11.99 -27.48 6.95
CA HIS A 188 -10.83 -27.87 6.15
C HIS A 188 -9.73 -26.82 6.13
N ILE A 189 -10.05 -25.53 6.13
CA ILE A 189 -9.08 -24.44 6.29
C ILE A 189 -8.33 -24.59 7.61
N ASP A 190 -9.07 -24.81 8.71
CA ASP A 190 -8.48 -25.03 10.04
C ASP A 190 -7.62 -26.31 10.09
N SER A 191 -8.06 -27.35 9.36
CA SER A 191 -7.31 -28.61 9.23
C SER A 191 -6.00 -28.43 8.46
N ILE A 192 -6.00 -27.68 7.35
CA ILE A 192 -4.79 -27.39 6.58
C ILE A 192 -3.81 -26.59 7.43
N ASP A 193 -4.28 -25.55 8.14
CA ASP A 193 -3.45 -24.76 9.05
C ASP A 193 -2.79 -25.65 10.12
N THR A 194 -3.55 -26.58 10.70
CA THR A 194 -3.04 -27.57 11.65
C THR A 194 -1.99 -28.50 11.02
N ILE A 195 -2.23 -29.00 9.81
CA ILE A 195 -1.30 -29.89 9.10
C ILE A 195 0.04 -29.17 8.83
N VAL A 196 -0.01 -27.93 8.35
CA VAL A 196 1.18 -27.11 8.07
C VAL A 196 1.95 -26.84 9.36
N LYS A 197 1.25 -26.46 10.44
CA LYS A 197 1.86 -26.24 11.77
C LYS A 197 2.53 -27.49 12.32
N ASN A 198 1.88 -28.64 12.24
CA ASN A 198 2.43 -29.91 12.72
C ASN A 198 3.68 -30.31 11.91
N ARG A 199 3.67 -30.09 10.58
CA ARG A 199 4.84 -30.33 9.74
C ARG A 199 6.01 -29.44 10.14
N MET A 200 5.76 -28.15 10.37
CA MET A 200 6.77 -27.20 10.84
C MET A 200 7.36 -27.59 12.19
N GLN A 201 6.52 -27.94 13.17
CA GLN A 201 6.95 -28.41 14.48
C GLN A 201 7.80 -29.69 14.40
N LYS A 202 7.45 -30.61 13.49
CA LYS A 202 8.23 -31.82 13.25
C LYS A 202 9.62 -31.49 12.69
N LEU A 203 9.69 -30.62 11.67
CA LEU A 203 10.98 -30.20 11.09
C LEU A 203 11.87 -29.51 12.15
N GLU A 204 11.28 -28.64 12.96
CA GLU A 204 11.95 -27.98 14.08
C GLU A 204 12.47 -29.00 15.11
N SER A 205 11.61 -29.93 15.55
CA SER A 205 11.99 -30.96 16.52
C SER A 205 13.10 -31.88 16.00
N ASP A 206 12.99 -32.33 14.74
CA ASP A 206 13.99 -33.15 14.07
C ASP A 206 15.34 -32.43 13.96
N ALA A 207 15.32 -31.12 13.65
CA ALA A 207 16.53 -30.30 13.62
C ALA A 207 17.15 -30.16 15.02
N MET A 208 16.33 -30.03 16.05
CA MET A 208 16.77 -29.90 17.45
C MET A 208 17.36 -31.18 18.05
N THR A 209 17.04 -32.36 17.51
CA THR A 209 17.65 -33.62 17.99
C THR A 209 19.17 -33.68 17.79
N ASN A 210 19.69 -33.00 16.78
CA ASN A 210 21.11 -32.96 16.46
C ASN A 210 21.46 -31.64 15.76
N LEU A 211 22.18 -30.76 16.47
CA LEU A 211 22.58 -29.45 15.95
C LEU A 211 23.80 -29.47 15.02
N ASN A 212 24.15 -30.61 14.42
CA ASN A 212 25.11 -30.64 13.32
C ASN A 212 24.49 -30.01 12.06
N GLY A 213 25.27 -29.20 11.32
CA GLY A 213 24.84 -28.59 10.07
C GLY A 213 24.27 -29.59 9.05
N ASP A 214 24.81 -30.80 9.00
CA ASP A 214 24.34 -31.83 8.05
C ASP A 214 22.91 -32.33 8.38
N ASN A 215 22.49 -32.21 9.64
CA ASN A 215 21.11 -32.46 10.06
C ASN A 215 20.24 -31.20 9.88
N VAL A 216 20.73 -30.05 10.35
CA VAL A 216 19.98 -28.79 10.42
C VAL A 216 19.68 -28.20 9.04
N ILE A 217 20.64 -28.19 8.12
CA ILE A 217 20.51 -27.53 6.82
C ILE A 217 19.33 -28.09 6.01
N PRO A 218 19.18 -29.41 5.81
CA PRO A 218 18.04 -29.94 5.08
C PRO A 218 16.67 -29.57 5.68
N ARG A 219 16.58 -29.41 7.01
CA ARG A 219 15.31 -29.01 7.66
C ARG A 219 15.03 -27.52 7.47
N LEU A 220 16.05 -26.68 7.61
CA LEU A 220 15.94 -25.24 7.31
C LEU A 220 15.55 -25.00 5.85
N LEU A 221 16.17 -25.70 4.90
CA LEU A 221 15.81 -25.63 3.49
C LEU A 221 14.35 -26.07 3.27
N ALA A 222 13.91 -27.18 3.88
CA ALA A 222 12.51 -27.62 3.78
C ALA A 222 11.51 -26.61 4.38
N MET A 223 11.82 -26.02 5.54
CA MET A 223 11.02 -24.95 6.14
C MET A 223 10.94 -23.75 5.19
N LYS A 224 12.08 -23.35 4.59
CA LYS A 224 12.09 -22.21 3.68
C LYS A 224 11.36 -22.50 2.37
N THR A 225 11.46 -23.71 1.83
CA THR A 225 10.64 -24.16 0.69
C THR A 225 9.15 -23.98 0.99
N MET A 226 8.67 -24.40 2.17
CA MET A 226 7.29 -24.16 2.56
C MET A 226 6.96 -22.66 2.57
N SER A 227 7.84 -21.81 3.12
CA SER A 227 7.64 -20.36 3.12
C SER A 227 7.56 -19.73 1.71
N ILE A 228 8.31 -20.26 0.75
CA ILE A 228 8.37 -19.73 -0.62
C ILE A 228 7.11 -20.12 -1.40
N TYR A 229 6.74 -21.40 -1.36
CA TYR A 229 5.65 -21.95 -2.17
C TYR A 229 4.28 -21.87 -1.49
N MET A 230 4.23 -21.60 -0.19
CA MET A 230 2.99 -21.42 0.58
C MET A 230 2.87 -20.00 1.13
N PHE A 231 2.67 -19.04 0.22
CA PHE A 231 2.68 -17.61 0.54
C PHE A 231 1.76 -17.22 1.71
N GLY A 232 0.58 -17.81 1.82
CA GLY A 232 -0.36 -17.55 2.93
C GLY A 232 0.19 -17.93 4.33
N PHE A 233 1.22 -18.78 4.38
CA PHE A 233 1.87 -19.23 5.60
C PHE A 233 3.28 -18.64 5.81
N LYS A 234 3.75 -17.80 4.87
CA LYS A 234 5.13 -17.25 4.85
C LYS A 234 5.53 -16.64 6.18
N GLU A 235 4.73 -15.74 6.74
CA GLU A 235 5.04 -15.05 8.00
C GLU A 235 5.16 -16.01 9.19
N MET A 236 4.26 -16.98 9.28
CA MET A 236 4.29 -17.99 10.35
C MET A 236 5.53 -18.87 10.24
N VAL A 237 5.86 -19.32 9.03
CA VAL A 237 7.02 -20.17 8.78
C VAL A 237 8.32 -19.41 9.04
N ASN A 238 8.45 -18.17 8.54
CA ASN A 238 9.63 -17.34 8.76
C ASN A 238 9.86 -17.06 10.25
N LYS A 239 8.80 -16.77 11.01
CA LYS A 239 8.87 -16.61 12.46
C LYS A 239 9.42 -17.86 13.14
N ARG A 240 8.98 -19.05 12.74
CA ARG A 240 9.48 -20.33 13.28
C ARG A 240 10.94 -20.57 12.93
N ILE A 241 11.37 -20.21 11.73
CA ILE A 241 12.79 -20.28 11.34
C ILE A 241 13.61 -19.34 12.25
N ASP A 242 13.16 -18.11 12.50
CA ASP A 242 13.84 -17.17 13.39
C ASP A 242 13.91 -17.69 14.84
N GLU A 243 12.83 -18.26 15.37
CA GLU A 243 12.79 -18.87 16.71
C GLU A 243 13.79 -20.04 16.82
N PHE A 244 13.83 -20.89 15.80
CA PHE A 244 14.77 -22.01 15.74
C PHE A 244 16.23 -21.52 15.65
N LEU A 245 16.55 -20.57 14.77
CA LEU A 245 17.91 -20.05 14.60
C LEU A 245 18.41 -19.34 15.86
N ASN A 246 17.53 -18.61 16.56
CA ASN A 246 17.84 -18.02 17.85
C ASN A 246 18.15 -19.09 18.92
N THR A 247 17.40 -20.19 18.92
CA THR A 247 17.65 -21.33 19.82
C THR A 247 18.97 -22.02 19.48
N TYR A 248 19.23 -22.26 18.20
CA TYR A 248 20.49 -22.81 17.68
C TYR A 248 21.68 -21.97 18.16
N LYS A 249 21.59 -20.64 17.99
CA LYS A 249 22.61 -19.68 18.42
C LYS A 249 22.86 -19.73 19.93
N ARG A 250 21.82 -19.79 20.77
CA ARG A 250 21.96 -19.86 22.24
C ARG A 250 22.63 -21.14 22.73
N GLN A 251 22.43 -22.26 22.03
CA GLN A 251 23.02 -23.54 22.41
C GLN A 251 24.49 -23.67 21.96
N ARG A 252 24.89 -22.96 20.90
CA ARG A 252 26.28 -22.87 20.41
C ARG A 252 26.96 -21.60 20.95
N LYS A 253 27.45 -21.66 22.20
CA LYS A 253 28.01 -20.51 22.94
C LYS A 253 29.35 -19.97 22.41
N ASP A 254 29.96 -20.62 21.43
CA ASP A 254 31.30 -20.30 20.92
C ASP A 254 31.29 -19.37 19.70
N GLY A 255 30.14 -18.79 19.33
CA GLY A 255 29.96 -17.80 18.26
C GLY A 255 30.21 -18.28 16.83
N THR A 256 31.06 -19.29 16.65
CA THR A 256 31.42 -19.90 15.37
C THR A 256 30.29 -20.70 14.73
N GLY A 257 29.35 -21.22 15.55
CA GLY A 257 28.27 -22.07 15.08
C GLY A 257 27.36 -21.41 14.03
N ILE A 258 26.96 -20.16 14.24
CA ILE A 258 26.04 -19.46 13.32
C ILE A 258 26.72 -19.04 12.01
N ALA A 259 27.98 -18.57 12.09
CA ALA A 259 28.76 -18.19 10.92
C ALA A 259 29.11 -19.41 10.05
N MET A 260 29.46 -20.54 10.66
CA MET A 260 29.69 -21.80 9.94
C MET A 260 28.40 -22.33 9.30
N LEU A 261 27.26 -22.18 9.98
CA LEU A 261 25.96 -22.53 9.41
C LEU A 261 25.64 -21.67 8.18
N ALA A 262 25.89 -20.35 8.23
CA ALA A 262 25.72 -19.46 7.10
C ALA A 262 26.57 -19.87 5.89
N LEU A 263 27.87 -20.11 6.11
CA LEU A 263 28.80 -20.58 5.07
C LEU A 263 28.38 -21.90 4.42
N LYS A 264 27.79 -22.81 5.19
CA LYS A 264 27.27 -24.07 4.65
C LYS A 264 25.94 -23.87 3.91
N LEU A 265 25.08 -22.95 4.36
CA LEU A 265 23.84 -22.58 3.67
C LEU A 265 24.11 -21.91 2.33
N GLU A 266 25.09 -21.00 2.23
CA GLU A 266 25.47 -20.35 0.96
C GLU A 266 26.06 -21.33 -0.07
N LYS A 267 26.51 -22.52 0.36
CA LYS A 267 26.97 -23.59 -0.55
C LYS A 267 25.84 -24.44 -1.11
N ASP A 268 24.61 -24.23 -0.65
CA ASP A 268 23.44 -24.91 -1.18
C ASP A 268 23.20 -24.54 -2.64
N SER A 269 23.12 -25.55 -3.51
CA SER A 269 22.98 -25.34 -4.95
C SER A 269 21.59 -24.86 -5.38
N SER A 270 20.59 -24.95 -4.50
CA SER A 270 19.22 -24.52 -4.82
C SER A 270 19.00 -23.01 -4.72
N GLY A 271 19.95 -22.28 -4.09
CA GLY A 271 19.83 -20.84 -3.79
C GLY A 271 18.91 -20.53 -2.60
N ILE A 272 18.15 -21.51 -2.09
CA ILE A 272 17.29 -21.34 -0.91
C ILE A 272 18.14 -21.05 0.33
N GLY A 273 19.33 -21.64 0.44
CA GLY A 273 20.25 -21.35 1.53
C GLY A 273 20.67 -19.88 1.58
N GLU A 274 20.97 -19.26 0.44
CA GLU A 274 21.28 -17.82 0.35
C GLU A 274 20.07 -16.96 0.78
N MET A 275 18.85 -17.34 0.37
CA MET A 275 17.63 -16.65 0.81
C MET A 275 17.45 -16.71 2.33
N ILE A 276 17.81 -17.84 2.97
CA ILE A 276 17.76 -17.96 4.43
C ILE A 276 18.76 -17.00 5.09
N VAL A 277 20.00 -16.96 4.60
CA VAL A 277 21.04 -16.07 5.13
C VAL A 277 20.70 -14.59 4.94
N ALA A 278 20.05 -14.25 3.83
CA ALA A 278 19.64 -12.88 3.52
C ALA A 278 18.43 -12.40 4.34
N GLU A 279 17.42 -13.25 4.52
CA GLU A 279 16.13 -12.83 5.11
C GLU A 279 16.08 -12.93 6.65
N HIS A 280 16.89 -13.78 7.28
CA HIS A 280 16.76 -14.08 8.71
C HIS A 280 17.74 -13.32 9.60
N ASN A 281 17.22 -12.74 10.68
CA ASN A 281 17.97 -11.83 11.57
C ASN A 281 19.21 -12.47 12.23
N ALA A 282 19.18 -13.78 12.46
CA ALA A 282 20.28 -14.51 13.09
C ALA A 282 21.61 -14.40 12.30
N PHE A 283 21.54 -14.17 10.99
CA PHE A 283 22.70 -14.05 10.10
C PHE A 283 23.13 -12.60 9.82
N LYS A 284 22.46 -11.59 10.41
CA LYS A 284 22.81 -10.18 10.18
C LYS A 284 24.28 -9.88 10.49
N GLY A 285 24.81 -10.38 11.61
CA GLY A 285 26.22 -10.19 11.96
C GLY A 285 27.18 -10.80 10.92
N TYR A 286 26.84 -11.98 10.38
CA TYR A 286 27.61 -12.61 9.30
C TYR A 286 27.59 -11.76 8.02
N ASN A 287 26.42 -11.24 7.63
CA ASN A 287 26.30 -10.35 6.48
C ASN A 287 27.10 -9.05 6.66
N VAL A 288 27.16 -8.50 7.87
CA VAL A 288 28.02 -7.36 8.23
C VAL A 288 29.49 -7.70 8.04
N ALA A 289 29.94 -8.85 8.54
CA ALA A 289 31.32 -9.31 8.38
C ALA A 289 31.70 -9.53 6.91
N LEU A 290 30.81 -10.14 6.13
CA LEU A 290 31.00 -10.35 4.70
C LEU A 290 31.08 -9.03 3.94
N PHE A 291 30.20 -8.07 4.25
CA PHE A 291 30.23 -6.73 3.66
C PHE A 291 31.56 -6.03 3.98
N ASN A 292 31.91 -5.95 5.27
CA ASN A 292 33.15 -5.31 5.71
C ASN A 292 34.38 -5.93 5.03
N SER A 293 34.45 -7.26 4.95
CA SER A 293 35.52 -7.98 4.26
C SER A 293 35.60 -7.63 2.78
N LYS A 294 34.47 -7.57 2.07
CA LYS A 294 34.42 -7.24 0.64
C LYS A 294 34.84 -5.79 0.36
N THR A 295 34.58 -4.89 1.30
CA THR A 295 34.88 -3.45 1.15
C THR A 295 36.25 -3.04 1.69
N MET A 296 37.02 -3.94 2.32
CA MET A 296 38.33 -3.58 2.92
C MET A 296 39.31 -2.97 1.92
N SER A 297 39.26 -3.37 0.64
CA SER A 297 40.12 -2.83 -0.42
C SER A 297 39.73 -1.41 -0.86
N HIS A 298 38.52 -0.95 -0.55
CA HIS A 298 37.98 0.35 -0.97
C HIS A 298 38.25 1.44 0.09
N GLY A 299 39.53 1.61 0.45
CA GLY A 299 39.99 2.62 1.40
C GLY A 299 39.87 4.07 0.89
N ILE A 300 40.35 5.03 1.68
CA ILE A 300 40.26 6.46 1.37
C ILE A 300 40.89 6.83 0.03
N ASP A 301 42.04 6.25 -0.31
CA ASP A 301 42.72 6.52 -1.57
C ASP A 301 41.89 6.05 -2.77
N TYR A 302 41.29 4.86 -2.67
CA TYR A 302 40.39 4.34 -3.69
C TYR A 302 39.15 5.23 -3.86
N VAL A 303 38.50 5.62 -2.76
CA VAL A 303 37.29 6.46 -2.81
C VAL A 303 37.59 7.82 -3.42
N LEU A 304 38.70 8.47 -3.05
CA LEU A 304 39.11 9.76 -3.60
C LEU A 304 39.57 9.68 -5.06
N GLU A 305 40.04 8.52 -5.52
CA GLU A 305 40.33 8.29 -6.94
C GLU A 305 39.03 8.12 -7.76
N LYS A 306 38.02 7.46 -7.18
CA LYS A 306 36.76 7.13 -7.88
C LYS A 306 35.66 8.18 -7.76
N ILE A 307 35.78 9.13 -6.85
CA ILE A 307 34.80 10.20 -6.69
C ILE A 307 34.79 11.09 -7.95
N GLY A 308 33.64 11.19 -8.59
CA GLY A 308 33.41 12.12 -9.70
C GLY A 308 32.76 13.41 -9.19
N ALA A 309 33.15 14.55 -9.75
CA ALA A 309 32.43 15.82 -9.59
C ALA A 309 32.02 16.35 -10.96
N ILE A 310 30.81 16.92 -11.02
CA ILE A 310 30.32 17.69 -12.15
C ILE A 310 30.61 19.16 -11.82
N ASP A 311 31.39 19.82 -12.66
CA ASP A 311 31.70 21.26 -12.60
C ASP A 311 32.46 21.79 -11.37
N ASP A 312 32.97 20.92 -10.50
CA ASP A 312 33.60 21.31 -9.22
C ASP A 312 34.97 20.62 -9.01
N GLN A 313 35.98 21.37 -8.56
CA GLN A 313 37.28 20.78 -8.21
C GLN A 313 37.23 20.25 -6.77
N ILE A 314 37.44 18.95 -6.60
CA ILE A 314 37.49 18.31 -5.28
C ILE A 314 38.90 18.47 -4.68
N ASP A 315 39.00 19.10 -3.51
CA ASP A 315 40.24 19.12 -2.72
C ASP A 315 40.41 17.76 -2.00
N THR A 316 40.98 16.80 -2.73
CA THR A 316 41.18 15.44 -2.22
C THR A 316 42.15 15.39 -1.04
N TYR A 317 43.07 16.35 -0.92
CA TYR A 317 44.01 16.41 0.21
C TYR A 317 43.30 16.81 1.50
N ASP A 318 42.52 17.91 1.47
CA ASP A 318 41.76 18.38 2.63
C ASP A 318 40.72 17.33 3.09
N LEU A 319 40.03 16.70 2.14
CA LEU A 319 39.12 15.58 2.43
C LEU A 319 39.83 14.41 3.10
N LYS A 320 40.99 14.00 2.58
CA LYS A 320 41.79 12.91 3.15
C LYS A 320 42.23 13.23 4.58
N GLU A 321 42.70 14.45 4.82
CA GLU A 321 43.14 14.89 6.15
C GLU A 321 41.98 14.87 7.16
N LYS A 322 40.83 15.45 6.78
CA LYS A 322 39.63 15.47 7.63
C LYS A 322 39.06 14.08 7.88
N PHE A 323 39.08 13.22 6.86
CA PHE A 323 38.67 11.82 6.99
C PHE A 323 39.56 11.08 7.99
N ASN A 324 40.88 11.19 7.85
CA ASN A 324 41.82 10.51 8.75
C ASN A 324 41.59 10.93 10.21
N LYS A 325 41.47 12.24 10.48
CA LYS A 325 41.16 12.74 11.83
C LYS A 325 39.84 12.19 12.38
N CYS A 326 38.79 12.19 11.56
CA CYS A 326 37.48 11.63 11.92
C CYS A 326 37.57 10.13 12.23
N ASN A 327 38.20 9.36 11.34
CA ASN A 327 38.33 7.91 11.44
C ASN A 327 39.22 7.50 12.64
N ASP A 328 40.30 8.22 12.91
CA ASP A 328 41.19 7.95 14.04
C ASP A 328 40.49 8.20 15.38
N LEU A 329 39.70 9.29 15.46
CA LEU A 329 38.87 9.55 16.64
C LEU A 329 37.79 8.48 16.80
N TYR A 330 37.06 8.15 15.73
CA TYR A 330 36.03 7.10 15.73
C TYR A 330 36.60 5.76 16.24
N ARG A 331 37.72 5.29 15.67
CA ARG A 331 38.36 4.02 16.05
C ARG A 331 38.78 4.01 17.51
N ARG A 332 39.32 5.12 18.01
CA ARG A 332 39.70 5.28 19.41
C ARG A 332 38.49 5.20 20.33
N LEU A 333 37.45 5.98 20.06
CA LEU A 333 36.21 6.00 20.85
C LEU A 333 35.56 4.62 20.90
N THR A 334 35.45 3.94 19.76
CA THR A 334 34.90 2.59 19.68
C THR A 334 35.74 1.62 20.50
N LYS A 335 37.07 1.60 20.31
CA LYS A 335 37.96 0.67 21.03
C LYS A 335 37.93 0.86 22.55
N GLU A 336 37.93 2.10 23.03
CA GLU A 336 37.93 2.42 24.47
C GLU A 336 36.61 2.02 25.15
N ASN A 337 35.50 1.97 24.40
CA ASN A 337 34.16 1.73 24.93
C ASN A 337 33.55 0.38 24.50
N LEU A 338 34.28 -0.45 23.74
CA LEU A 338 33.82 -1.76 23.30
C LEU A 338 33.95 -2.77 24.45
N GLN A 339 32.89 -2.90 25.25
CA GLN A 339 32.83 -3.78 26.41
C GLN A 339 31.55 -4.65 26.39
N GLU A 340 31.64 -5.86 26.93
CA GLU A 340 30.56 -6.88 26.89
C GLU A 340 29.34 -6.49 27.74
N TYR A 341 29.52 -5.61 28.74
CA TYR A 341 28.45 -5.08 29.59
C TYR A 341 28.33 -3.56 29.40
N GLU A 342 27.12 -3.12 29.02
CA GLU A 342 26.68 -1.73 28.78
C GLU A 342 27.79 -0.72 28.40
N PRO A 343 28.06 -0.50 27.10
CA PRO A 343 29.00 0.54 26.68
C PRO A 343 28.58 1.90 27.26
N ASN A 344 29.56 2.74 27.62
CA ASN A 344 29.31 4.05 28.21
C ASN A 344 28.85 5.09 27.16
N ILE A 345 27.71 4.81 26.52
CA ILE A 345 27.10 5.64 25.48
C ILE A 345 26.80 7.03 26.01
N THR A 346 26.34 7.14 27.26
CA THR A 346 26.00 8.42 27.89
C THR A 346 27.20 9.37 27.95
N LEU A 347 28.38 8.87 28.30
CA LEU A 347 29.61 9.68 28.31
C LEU A 347 29.98 10.16 26.90
N LEU A 348 29.91 9.28 25.90
CA LEU A 348 30.20 9.63 24.50
C LEU A 348 29.26 10.72 23.98
N VAL A 349 27.95 10.58 24.23
CA VAL A 349 26.95 11.57 23.86
C VAL A 349 27.21 12.92 24.54
N ASN A 350 27.53 12.91 25.83
CA ASN A 350 27.82 14.15 26.57
C ASN A 350 29.07 14.84 26.03
N ASN A 351 30.13 14.08 25.75
CA ASN A 351 31.36 14.62 25.15
C ASN A 351 31.10 15.22 23.76
N ALA A 352 30.28 14.55 22.94
CA ALA A 352 29.86 15.08 21.64
C ALA A 352 29.09 16.40 21.79
N LYS A 353 28.13 16.49 22.73
CA LYS A 353 27.38 17.72 22.99
C LYS A 353 28.29 18.86 23.49
N MET A 354 29.28 18.53 24.31
CA MET A 354 30.26 19.52 24.79
C MET A 354 31.17 20.05 23.69
N SER A 355 31.57 19.24 22.70
CA SER A 355 32.44 19.69 21.59
C SER A 355 31.75 20.71 20.67
N ILE A 356 30.42 20.67 20.57
CA ILE A 356 29.62 21.64 19.83
C ILE A 356 29.61 23.02 20.51
N GLY A 357 29.53 23.05 21.84
CA GLY A 357 29.25 24.28 22.58
C GLY A 357 27.87 24.86 22.24
N LYS A 358 27.71 26.19 22.40
CA LYS A 358 26.43 26.90 22.15
C LYS A 358 26.25 27.28 20.67
N ILE A 359 26.29 26.31 19.76
CA ILE A 359 25.91 26.53 18.36
C ILE A 359 24.41 26.33 18.24
N GLY A 360 23.73 27.28 17.58
CA GLY A 360 22.31 27.19 17.30
C GLY A 360 22.00 27.94 16.01
N GLN A 361 21.09 27.38 15.21
CA GLN A 361 20.75 27.89 13.89
C GLN A 361 19.40 28.57 13.97
N LYS A 362 19.36 29.86 13.64
CA LYS A 362 18.11 30.63 13.61
C LYS A 362 17.59 30.71 12.18
N PRO A 363 16.27 30.65 11.95
CA PRO A 363 15.67 30.71 10.61
C PRO A 363 16.22 31.86 9.76
N ASP A 364 16.29 33.07 10.33
CA ASP A 364 16.71 34.28 9.62
C ASP A 364 18.23 34.50 9.58
N ASN A 365 19.00 33.64 10.25
CA ASN A 365 20.45 33.83 10.39
C ASN A 365 21.17 32.49 10.61
N VAL A 366 21.19 31.67 9.57
CA VAL A 366 21.97 30.43 9.52
C VAL A 366 23.46 30.78 9.56
N LYS A 367 24.17 30.22 10.54
CA LYS A 367 25.62 30.33 10.68
C LYS A 367 26.26 29.04 10.19
N TRP A 368 26.70 29.03 8.93
CA TRP A 368 27.41 27.90 8.33
C TRP A 368 28.83 28.29 7.92
N ASP A 369 29.58 28.83 8.89
CA ASP A 369 30.96 29.27 8.70
C ASP A 369 31.96 28.13 8.90
N ALA A 370 33.26 28.42 8.69
CA ALA A 370 34.33 27.44 8.86
C ALA A 370 34.38 26.87 10.29
N ASN A 371 34.02 27.65 11.32
CA ASN A 371 33.97 27.17 12.70
C ASN A 371 32.91 26.08 12.88
N THR A 372 31.74 26.25 12.26
CA THR A 372 30.66 25.25 12.26
C THR A 372 31.08 24.01 11.47
N ARG A 373 31.59 24.20 10.24
CA ARG A 373 32.02 23.08 9.37
C ARG A 373 33.15 22.24 9.97
N ASN A 374 34.11 22.86 10.65
CA ASN A 374 35.24 22.14 11.26
C ASN A 374 34.84 21.23 12.42
N LYS A 375 33.65 21.40 13.00
CA LYS A 375 33.13 20.52 14.06
C LYS A 375 32.44 19.27 13.53
N VAL A 376 32.01 19.28 12.27
CA VAL A 376 31.27 18.17 11.67
C VAL A 376 32.07 16.85 11.69
N PRO A 377 33.36 16.79 11.30
CA PRO A 377 34.14 15.55 11.37
C PRO A 377 34.22 14.97 12.79
N GLU A 378 34.39 15.81 13.81
CA GLU A 378 34.43 15.36 15.20
C GLU A 378 33.08 14.78 15.65
N LEU A 379 31.97 15.46 15.32
CA LEU A 379 30.62 14.98 15.63
C LEU A 379 30.31 13.66 14.95
N MET A 380 30.65 13.53 13.67
CA MET A 380 30.47 12.28 12.94
C MET A 380 31.21 11.14 13.62
N ALA A 381 32.44 11.36 14.11
CA ALA A 381 33.19 10.32 14.81
C ALA A 381 32.46 9.82 16.07
N TYR A 382 31.89 10.73 16.87
CA TYR A 382 31.07 10.36 18.04
C TYR A 382 29.78 9.64 17.65
N ILE A 383 29.05 10.14 16.64
CA ILE A 383 27.79 9.55 16.19
C ILE A 383 28.02 8.14 15.64
N PHE A 384 29.03 7.94 14.80
CA PHE A 384 29.39 6.63 14.31
C PHE A 384 29.86 5.69 15.42
N ALA A 385 30.64 6.18 16.39
CA ALA A 385 31.05 5.35 17.53
C ALA A 385 29.83 4.86 18.35
N VAL A 386 28.89 5.75 18.65
CA VAL A 386 27.64 5.38 19.33
C VAL A 386 26.83 4.39 18.50
N TRP A 387 26.67 4.63 17.19
CA TRP A 387 25.96 3.72 16.29
C TRP A 387 26.60 2.32 16.25
N THR A 388 27.93 2.24 16.13
CA THR A 388 28.69 0.98 16.17
C THR A 388 28.49 0.26 17.50
N LEU A 389 28.60 0.97 18.63
CA LEU A 389 28.49 0.39 19.96
C LEU A 389 27.07 -0.07 20.31
N GLN A 390 26.04 0.65 19.89
CA GLN A 390 24.63 0.22 20.01
C GLN A 390 24.36 -1.09 19.26
N ASN A 391 25.19 -1.42 18.26
CA ASN A 391 25.09 -2.62 17.45
C ASN A 391 26.24 -3.62 17.70
N ALA A 392 27.02 -3.45 18.77
CA ALA A 392 28.17 -4.30 19.07
C ALA A 392 27.79 -5.75 19.44
N HIS A 393 26.51 -6.06 19.63
CA HIS A 393 26.05 -7.43 19.89
C HIS A 393 26.52 -8.42 18.81
N PHE A 394 26.58 -8.01 17.53
CA PHE A 394 27.12 -8.86 16.46
C PHE A 394 28.59 -9.24 16.68
N PHE A 395 29.39 -8.31 17.20
CA PHE A 395 30.79 -8.55 17.54
C PHE A 395 30.91 -9.53 18.71
N PHE A 396 30.10 -9.38 19.76
CA PHE A 396 30.10 -10.29 20.90
C PHE A 396 29.54 -11.68 20.55
N ASP A 397 28.55 -11.73 19.67
CA ASP A 397 28.01 -12.98 19.12
C ASP A 397 29.03 -13.77 18.31
N ALA A 398 30.04 -13.11 17.74
CA ALA A 398 31.10 -13.71 16.94
C ALA A 398 32.38 -14.02 17.75
N LYS A 399 32.31 -14.02 19.08
CA LYS A 399 33.44 -14.33 19.97
C LYS A 399 34.08 -15.66 19.58
N GLY A 400 35.37 -15.66 19.26
CA GLY A 400 36.11 -16.86 18.83
C GLY A 400 36.15 -17.10 17.31
N VAL A 401 35.47 -16.28 16.51
CA VAL A 401 35.58 -16.28 15.04
C VAL A 401 36.82 -15.49 14.60
N GLN A 402 37.56 -16.00 13.61
CA GLN A 402 38.67 -15.25 13.00
C GLN A 402 38.15 -13.97 12.34
N GLY A 403 38.78 -12.83 12.64
CA GLY A 403 38.32 -11.53 12.12
C GLY A 403 37.07 -10.99 12.83
N GLN A 404 36.91 -11.27 14.12
CA GLN A 404 35.78 -10.79 14.95
C GLN A 404 35.46 -9.29 14.76
N ASP A 405 36.47 -8.44 14.58
CA ASP A 405 36.30 -7.00 14.33
C ASP A 405 35.43 -6.68 13.09
N LEU A 406 35.37 -7.59 12.11
CA LEU A 406 34.54 -7.46 10.92
C LEU A 406 33.04 -7.53 11.26
N TYR A 407 32.65 -8.07 12.42
CA TYR A 407 31.25 -8.15 12.83
C TYR A 407 30.72 -6.84 13.42
N LEU A 408 31.58 -5.81 13.60
CA LEU A 408 31.12 -4.48 13.97
C LEU A 408 30.43 -3.80 12.78
N LEU A 409 29.30 -3.13 13.03
CA LEU A 409 28.79 -2.16 12.06
C LEU A 409 29.73 -0.95 12.05
N GLN A 410 30.39 -0.71 10.92
CA GLN A 410 31.38 0.36 10.77
C GLN A 410 31.00 1.26 9.59
N PRO A 411 31.28 2.58 9.66
CA PRO A 411 31.08 3.46 8.52
C PRO A 411 32.06 3.11 7.40
N HIS A 412 31.56 2.98 6.18
CA HIS A 412 32.41 2.89 5.00
C HIS A 412 32.98 4.27 4.65
N VAL A 413 34.18 4.31 4.06
CA VAL A 413 34.86 5.58 3.72
C VAL A 413 34.00 6.46 2.81
N ALA A 414 33.33 5.86 1.83
CA ALA A 414 32.43 6.56 0.92
C ALA A 414 31.27 7.25 1.64
N GLN A 415 30.74 6.69 2.73
CA GLN A 415 29.64 7.29 3.50
C GLN A 415 30.11 8.56 4.23
N ILE A 416 31.31 8.53 4.80
CA ILE A 416 31.91 9.69 5.48
C ILE A 416 32.17 10.81 4.46
N ILE A 417 32.79 10.47 3.33
CA ILE A 417 33.09 11.44 2.25
C ILE A 417 31.80 12.00 1.65
N ALA A 418 30.76 11.18 1.48
CA ALA A 418 29.45 11.63 1.01
C ALA A 418 28.84 12.70 1.95
N ILE A 419 28.89 12.49 3.28
CA ILE A 419 28.42 13.49 4.24
C ILE A 419 29.27 14.76 4.17
N PHE A 420 30.60 14.63 4.06
CA PHE A 420 31.48 15.79 3.93
C PHE A 420 31.12 16.63 2.70
N ARG A 421 30.93 16.00 1.54
CA ARG A 421 30.53 16.69 0.32
C ARG A 421 29.13 17.27 0.40
N MET A 422 28.16 16.52 0.95
CA MET A 422 26.79 16.99 1.12
C MET A 422 26.71 18.24 2.00
N LEU A 423 27.57 18.34 3.02
CA LEU A 423 27.61 19.44 3.98
C LEU A 423 28.67 20.52 3.65
N GLY A 424 29.36 20.43 2.50
CA GLY A 424 30.36 21.40 2.04
C GLY A 424 31.59 21.49 2.96
N ILE A 425 31.98 20.38 3.59
CA ILE A 425 33.06 20.36 4.60
C ILE A 425 34.43 20.64 3.98
N ASP A 426 34.64 20.32 2.71
CA ASP A 426 35.85 20.55 1.94
C ASP A 426 35.90 21.91 1.24
N GLU A 427 34.91 22.78 1.46
CA GLU A 427 34.95 24.17 0.99
C GLU A 427 35.99 25.00 1.77
N ASN A 428 37.23 24.97 1.29
CA ASN A 428 38.28 25.91 1.67
C ASN A 428 38.14 27.23 0.88
N LYS A 429 38.52 28.34 1.53
CA LYS A 429 38.45 29.73 1.02
C LYS A 429 39.00 29.97 -0.40
N ARG A 430 39.81 29.05 -0.95
CA ARG A 430 40.46 29.19 -2.26
C ARG A 430 39.50 29.07 -3.45
N VAL A 431 38.45 28.24 -3.36
CA VAL A 431 37.48 28.05 -4.46
C VAL A 431 36.44 29.19 -4.48
N LEU A 432 36.01 29.66 -3.30
CA LEU A 432 35.15 30.84 -3.18
C LEU A 432 35.80 32.10 -3.79
N TYR A 433 37.13 32.26 -3.66
CA TYR A 433 37.83 33.41 -4.25
C TYR A 433 37.90 33.37 -5.78
N SER A 434 37.93 32.18 -6.40
CA SER A 434 37.97 32.05 -7.87
C SER A 434 36.58 32.12 -8.49
N PHE A 435 35.55 31.60 -7.82
CA PHE A 435 34.15 31.73 -8.24
C PHE A 435 33.61 33.14 -8.06
N GLN A 436 33.87 33.79 -6.93
CA GLN A 436 33.46 35.18 -6.70
C GLN A 436 34.07 36.12 -7.76
N LYS A 437 35.35 35.93 -8.09
CA LYS A 437 36.03 36.72 -9.12
C LYS A 437 35.45 36.51 -10.53
N LYS A 438 35.03 35.28 -10.89
CA LYS A 438 34.36 34.99 -12.16
C LYS A 438 32.92 35.52 -12.24
N ILE A 439 32.22 35.57 -11.11
CA ILE A 439 30.85 36.10 -11.01
C ILE A 439 30.87 37.63 -11.10
N ASP A 440 31.85 38.28 -10.47
CA ASP A 440 31.97 39.75 -10.41
C ASP A 440 32.42 40.37 -11.75
N GLU A 441 33.12 39.63 -12.61
CA GLU A 441 33.63 40.15 -13.89
C GLU A 441 32.57 40.16 -15.03
N ASN A 442 31.39 39.54 -14.86
CA ASN A 442 30.47 39.30 -16.01
C ASN A 442 28.96 39.45 -15.75
N LYS A 443 28.47 40.22 -14.75
CA LYS A 443 27.01 40.48 -14.61
C LYS A 443 26.61 41.95 -14.41
N PRO A 444 25.48 42.39 -15.00
CA PRO A 444 24.88 43.70 -14.74
C PRO A 444 24.33 43.80 -13.31
N GLN A 445 24.36 45.01 -12.73
CA GLN A 445 23.95 45.39 -11.37
C GLN A 445 22.55 44.96 -10.90
N PHE A 446 21.73 44.31 -11.74
CA PHE A 446 20.38 43.84 -11.35
C PHE A 446 20.40 42.47 -10.64
N PHE A 447 21.45 41.65 -10.83
CA PHE A 447 21.57 40.33 -10.18
C PHE A 447 22.29 40.34 -8.82
N SER A 448 22.91 41.46 -8.42
CA SER A 448 23.68 41.53 -7.17
C SER A 448 22.82 41.39 -5.90
N ASN A 449 21.51 41.56 -5.99
CA ASN A 449 20.59 41.34 -4.87
C ASN A 449 20.15 39.88 -4.69
N TRP A 450 20.43 38.98 -5.66
CA TRP A 450 20.12 37.55 -5.53
C TRP A 450 21.35 36.69 -5.19
N THR A 451 22.56 37.24 -5.36
CA THR A 451 23.84 36.60 -4.99
C THR A 451 24.59 37.37 -3.90
N GLY A 452 23.86 38.06 -3.01
CA GLY A 452 24.41 38.64 -1.79
C GLY A 452 24.52 37.60 -0.65
N SER A 453 24.98 36.39 -0.96
CA SER A 453 24.94 35.27 -0.02
C SER A 453 26.05 35.39 1.01
N LYS A 454 25.68 35.71 2.25
CA LYS A 454 26.47 35.32 3.43
C LYS A 454 26.82 33.82 3.34
N PRO A 455 27.93 33.34 3.92
CA PRO A 455 28.30 31.93 3.91
C PRO A 455 27.24 31.08 4.64
N GLY A 456 26.28 30.56 3.88
CA GLY A 456 25.21 29.68 4.32
C GLY A 456 25.48 28.24 3.91
N LEU A 457 24.68 27.31 4.42
CA LEU A 457 24.69 25.92 3.99
C LEU A 457 24.22 25.85 2.54
N VAL A 458 25.06 25.33 1.64
CA VAL A 458 24.76 25.19 0.21
C VAL A 458 24.07 23.85 -0.04
N SER A 459 23.09 23.84 -0.96
CA SER A 459 22.44 22.60 -1.40
C SER A 459 23.36 21.80 -2.31
N ASN A 460 23.70 20.58 -1.91
CA ASN A 460 24.54 19.67 -2.66
C ASN A 460 23.77 18.40 -3.05
N LEU A 461 24.13 17.80 -4.19
CA LEU A 461 23.62 16.52 -4.64
C LEU A 461 24.74 15.49 -4.62
N VAL A 462 24.52 14.36 -3.95
CA VAL A 462 25.48 13.25 -3.88
C VAL A 462 24.81 11.97 -4.38
N GLN A 463 25.42 11.33 -5.38
CA GLN A 463 24.96 10.04 -5.89
C GLN A 463 25.60 8.90 -5.09
N ILE A 464 24.77 8.09 -4.43
CA ILE A 464 25.20 6.91 -3.69
C ILE A 464 24.47 5.70 -4.26
N GLY A 465 25.23 4.66 -4.63
CA GLY A 465 24.71 3.43 -5.22
C GLY A 465 23.71 2.69 -4.34
N THR A 466 22.98 1.73 -4.91
CA THR A 466 22.11 0.83 -4.15
C THR A 466 22.96 -0.14 -3.33
N GLY A 467 22.62 -0.31 -2.05
CA GLY A 467 23.40 -1.16 -1.13
C GLY A 467 24.61 -0.47 -0.47
N GLU A 468 25.01 0.71 -0.93
CA GLU A 468 26.19 1.45 -0.41
C GLU A 468 25.93 2.19 0.92
N GLY A 469 24.70 2.15 1.44
CA GLY A 469 24.33 2.72 2.74
C GLY A 469 23.84 4.18 2.69
N LYS A 470 22.92 4.50 1.77
CA LYS A 470 22.20 5.78 1.76
C LYS A 470 21.52 6.11 3.09
N SER A 471 20.78 5.14 3.65
CA SER A 471 20.04 5.33 4.89
C SER A 471 20.92 5.74 6.08
N ILE A 472 22.08 5.11 6.27
CA ILE A 472 23.02 5.51 7.34
C ILE A 472 23.63 6.89 7.07
N THR A 473 23.94 7.20 5.81
CA THR A 473 24.48 8.52 5.42
C THR A 473 23.49 9.63 5.79
N LEU A 474 22.21 9.47 5.44
CA LEU A 474 21.15 10.44 5.76
C LEU A 474 20.86 10.51 7.26
N ALA A 475 20.86 9.38 7.97
CA ALA A 475 20.62 9.35 9.41
C ALA A 475 21.73 10.09 10.19
N VAL A 476 23.00 9.85 9.85
CA VAL A 476 24.11 10.56 10.49
C VAL A 476 24.12 12.04 10.13
N ALA A 477 23.87 12.39 8.86
CA ALA A 477 23.74 13.80 8.48
C ALA A 477 22.59 14.50 9.23
N SER A 478 21.45 13.83 9.39
CA SER A 478 20.31 14.33 10.17
C SER A 478 20.70 14.56 11.63
N CYS A 479 21.39 13.60 12.25
CA CYS A 479 21.86 13.72 13.62
C CYS A 479 22.86 14.87 13.79
N VAL A 480 23.82 15.02 12.87
CA VAL A 480 24.78 16.15 12.86
C VAL A 480 24.05 17.49 12.76
N LEU A 481 23.15 17.65 11.79
CA LEU A 481 22.41 18.89 11.58
C LEU A 481 21.50 19.22 12.77
N ALA A 482 20.83 18.22 13.35
CA ALA A 482 20.01 18.40 14.53
C ALA A 482 20.84 18.77 15.77
N LEU A 483 22.04 18.19 15.93
CA LEU A 483 22.95 18.60 17.00
C LEU A 483 23.50 20.02 16.81
N LEU A 484 23.65 20.47 15.56
CA LEU A 484 24.06 21.83 15.22
C LEU A 484 22.93 22.87 15.34
N GLY A 485 21.70 22.46 15.64
CA GLY A 485 20.58 23.36 15.90
C GLY A 485 19.57 23.52 14.74
N PHE A 486 19.56 22.63 13.75
CA PHE A 486 18.54 22.60 12.70
C PHE A 486 17.36 21.69 13.05
N ASP A 487 16.15 22.01 12.59
CA ASP A 487 15.10 21.00 12.42
C ASP A 487 15.28 20.34 11.05
N VAL A 488 15.37 19.02 11.02
CA VAL A 488 15.72 18.25 9.83
C VAL A 488 14.51 17.48 9.33
N SER A 489 14.13 17.72 8.08
CA SER A 489 13.15 16.91 7.37
C SER A 489 13.89 15.95 6.44
N CYS A 490 13.67 14.64 6.59
CA CYS A 490 14.21 13.61 5.69
C CYS A 490 13.07 13.05 4.84
N ALA A 491 13.01 13.47 3.57
CA ALA A 491 12.00 13.04 2.63
C ALA A 491 12.38 11.72 1.97
N SER A 492 11.41 10.80 1.87
CA SER A 492 11.50 9.57 1.08
C SER A 492 10.28 9.44 0.18
N TYR A 493 10.37 8.64 -0.87
CA TYR A 493 9.27 8.40 -1.80
C TYR A 493 8.08 7.69 -1.15
N SER A 494 8.31 6.75 -0.22
CA SER A 494 7.24 5.95 0.38
C SER A 494 7.23 6.00 1.91
N GLU A 495 6.03 5.87 2.45
CA GLU A 495 5.81 5.82 3.90
C GLU A 495 6.54 4.65 4.55
N TYR A 496 6.56 3.50 3.86
CA TYR A 496 7.20 2.29 4.36
C TYR A 496 8.72 2.49 4.51
N LEU A 497 9.40 2.99 3.47
CA LEU A 497 10.85 3.23 3.51
C LEU A 497 11.20 4.28 4.58
N SER A 498 10.43 5.37 4.62
CA SER A 498 10.59 6.43 5.61
C SER A 498 10.46 5.90 7.06
N SER A 499 9.40 5.14 7.33
CA SER A 499 9.16 4.53 8.65
C SER A 499 10.23 3.50 9.03
N ARG A 500 10.68 2.69 8.06
CA ARG A 500 11.74 1.68 8.27
C ARG A 500 13.04 2.36 8.68
N ASP A 501 13.45 3.40 7.96
CA ASP A 501 14.71 4.09 8.20
C ASP A 501 14.69 4.84 9.53
N PHE A 502 13.62 5.58 9.82
CA PHE A 502 13.46 6.23 11.13
C PHE A 502 13.59 5.24 12.28
N LYS A 503 12.83 4.13 12.25
CA LYS A 503 12.88 3.09 13.29
C LYS A 503 14.26 2.46 13.45
N SER A 504 15.01 2.33 12.34
CA SER A 504 16.36 1.76 12.36
C SER A 504 17.38 2.65 13.08
N PHE A 505 17.13 3.96 13.14
CA PHE A 505 18.03 4.95 13.77
C PHE A 505 17.41 5.68 14.98
N GLU A 506 16.18 5.36 15.36
CA GLU A 506 15.47 5.97 16.49
C GLU A 506 16.27 5.88 17.80
N SER A 507 16.88 4.73 18.08
CA SER A 507 17.76 4.55 19.26
C SER A 507 18.97 5.50 19.24
N LEU A 508 19.53 5.77 18.06
CA LEU A 508 20.64 6.71 17.89
C LEU A 508 20.16 8.15 18.13
N PHE A 509 19.01 8.54 17.54
CA PHE A 509 18.44 9.87 17.72
C PHE A 509 18.04 10.14 19.18
N ASN A 510 17.46 9.14 19.85
CA ASN A 510 17.13 9.19 21.27
C ASN A 510 18.38 9.33 22.13
N ALA A 511 19.44 8.56 21.85
CA ALA A 511 20.70 8.67 22.59
C ALA A 511 21.27 10.10 22.53
N PHE A 512 21.23 10.75 21.36
CA PHE A 512 21.66 12.15 21.22
C PHE A 512 20.60 13.18 21.66
N GLY A 513 19.37 12.77 21.97
CA GLY A 513 18.28 13.66 22.37
C GLY A 513 17.86 14.62 21.24
N VAL A 514 17.87 14.13 20.00
CA VAL A 514 17.53 14.91 18.80
C VAL A 514 16.32 14.36 18.04
N VAL A 515 15.65 13.34 18.58
CA VAL A 515 14.50 12.67 17.95
C VAL A 515 13.39 13.64 17.57
N ASP A 516 13.09 14.63 18.43
CA ASP A 516 12.04 15.63 18.20
C ASP A 516 12.39 16.65 17.11
N HIS A 517 13.64 16.65 16.64
CA HIS A 517 14.17 17.57 15.62
C HIS A 517 14.46 16.89 14.29
N ILE A 518 14.10 15.61 14.13
CA ILE A 518 14.35 14.82 12.93
C ILE A 518 13.02 14.20 12.48
N HIS A 519 12.53 14.65 11.33
CA HIS A 519 11.22 14.27 10.80
C HIS A 519 11.38 13.49 9.51
N TYR A 520 11.16 12.18 9.58
CA TYR A 520 11.07 11.32 8.40
C TYR A 520 9.64 11.34 7.87
N GLY A 521 9.45 11.52 6.56
CA GLY A 521 8.14 11.38 5.94
C GLY A 521 8.20 11.31 4.43
N THR A 522 7.04 11.10 3.81
CA THR A 522 6.88 11.39 2.38
C THR A 522 6.88 12.89 2.14
N PHE A 523 7.16 13.33 0.91
CA PHE A 523 7.07 14.74 0.57
C PHE A 523 5.73 15.36 0.98
N ASN A 524 4.62 14.68 0.68
CA ASN A 524 3.28 15.17 1.05
C ASN A 524 3.12 15.31 2.57
N LYS A 525 3.57 14.33 3.36
CA LYS A 525 3.49 14.42 4.83
C LYS A 525 4.33 15.55 5.38
N LEU A 526 5.54 15.74 4.86
CA LEU A 526 6.43 16.82 5.30
C LEU A 526 5.88 18.20 4.89
N CYS A 527 5.33 18.33 3.68
CA CYS A 527 4.63 19.55 3.25
C CYS A 527 3.41 19.85 4.13
N GLU A 528 2.57 18.85 4.43
CA GLU A 528 1.41 19.00 5.32
C GLU A 528 1.83 19.42 6.73
N HIS A 529 2.92 18.83 7.26
CA HIS A 529 3.48 19.24 8.54
C HIS A 529 3.87 20.72 8.53
N ILE A 530 4.68 21.14 7.55
CA ILE A 530 5.15 22.53 7.41
C ILE A 530 3.97 23.52 7.29
N ILE A 531 2.97 23.19 6.48
CA ILE A 531 1.81 24.07 6.24
C ILE A 531 0.92 24.15 7.47
N SER A 532 0.87 23.09 8.28
CA SER A 532 0.02 23.00 9.47
C SER A 532 0.69 23.49 10.77
N GLU A 533 1.93 23.98 10.72
CA GLU A 533 2.64 24.50 11.90
C GLU A 533 1.94 25.71 12.54
N GLY A 534 1.29 26.53 11.71
CA GLY A 534 0.45 27.64 12.15
C GLY A 534 -0.94 27.22 12.64
N GLY A 535 -1.19 25.91 12.72
CA GLY A 535 -2.51 25.30 12.85
C GLY A 535 -2.94 24.66 11.52
N ASP A 536 -3.80 23.65 11.62
CA ASP A 536 -4.38 22.98 10.45
C ASP A 536 -5.13 23.99 9.58
N VAL A 537 -4.55 24.35 8.44
CA VAL A 537 -5.07 25.39 7.53
C VAL A 537 -6.52 25.11 7.13
N ARG A 538 -6.91 23.85 6.99
CA ARG A 538 -8.27 23.48 6.61
C ARG A 538 -9.24 23.81 7.73
N LYS A 539 -8.89 23.45 8.97
CA LYS A 539 -9.68 23.82 10.16
C LYS A 539 -9.71 25.31 10.42
N LEU A 540 -8.60 26.02 10.17
CA LEU A 540 -8.56 27.47 10.32
C LEU A 540 -9.50 28.17 9.32
N VAL A 541 -9.52 27.70 8.07
CA VAL A 541 -10.46 28.19 7.05
C VAL A 541 -11.89 27.82 7.39
N GLU A 542 -12.16 26.60 7.84
CA GLU A 542 -13.49 26.17 8.31
C GLU A 542 -13.98 27.07 9.44
N ASN A 543 -13.17 27.28 10.48
CA ASN A 543 -13.52 28.14 11.62
C ASN A 543 -13.65 29.63 11.23
N LEU A 544 -12.93 30.08 10.19
CA LEU A 544 -13.06 31.44 9.68
C LEU A 544 -14.42 31.66 8.99
N ILE A 545 -14.94 30.63 8.32
CA ILE A 545 -16.18 30.69 7.54
C ILE A 545 -17.39 30.34 8.41
N ILE A 546 -17.27 29.32 9.25
CA ILE A 546 -18.29 28.85 10.20
C ILE A 546 -17.63 28.85 11.59
N PRO A 547 -17.70 29.97 12.33
CA PRO A 547 -17.10 30.07 13.66
C PRO A 547 -17.66 29.03 14.62
N ASP A 548 -16.78 28.30 15.29
CA ASP A 548 -17.09 27.42 16.41
C ASP A 548 -16.76 28.17 17.70
N ASP A 549 -17.79 28.62 18.42
CA ASP A 549 -17.67 29.47 19.62
C ASP A 549 -16.87 28.79 20.76
N GLU A 550 -16.61 27.48 20.67
CA GLU A 550 -15.91 26.71 21.71
C GLU A 550 -14.37 26.63 21.55
N LYS A 551 -13.79 27.09 20.43
CA LYS A 551 -12.34 26.92 20.18
C LYS A 551 -11.53 28.19 20.41
N LYS A 552 -10.91 28.26 21.60
CA LYS A 552 -9.87 29.24 21.95
C LYS A 552 -8.73 29.21 20.91
N SER A 553 -8.20 30.39 20.60
CA SER A 553 -6.99 30.57 19.80
C SER A 553 -5.87 29.67 20.31
N ILE A 554 -5.45 28.72 19.50
CA ILE A 554 -4.24 27.93 19.77
C ILE A 554 -3.06 28.88 19.57
N GLU A 555 -2.28 29.13 20.62
CA GLU A 555 -1.02 29.85 20.49
C GLU A 555 -0.12 29.05 19.53
N THR A 556 0.26 29.67 18.42
CA THR A 556 1.15 29.03 17.44
C THR A 556 2.55 28.94 18.03
N PRO A 557 3.15 27.74 18.09
CA PRO A 557 4.52 27.59 18.56
C PRO A 557 5.45 28.37 17.63
N ARG A 558 6.29 29.24 18.20
CA ARG A 558 7.27 30.00 17.42
C ARG A 558 8.34 29.07 16.89
N VAL A 559 8.61 29.14 15.58
CA VAL A 559 9.74 28.44 14.95
C VAL A 559 11.04 29.01 15.50
N THR A 560 11.79 28.21 16.26
CA THR A 560 13.03 28.66 16.92
C THR A 560 14.30 28.23 16.20
N ARG A 561 14.23 27.20 15.34
CA ARG A 561 15.38 26.56 14.68
C ARG A 561 15.27 26.71 13.16
N ALA A 562 16.41 26.90 12.49
CA ALA A 562 16.46 26.86 11.03
C ALA A 562 16.14 25.44 10.52
N ARG A 563 15.63 25.34 9.28
CA ARG A 563 15.24 24.05 8.68
C ARG A 563 16.19 23.59 7.61
N VAL A 564 16.37 22.27 7.52
CA VAL A 564 17.06 21.61 6.41
C VAL A 564 16.21 20.47 5.89
N LEU A 565 16.13 20.34 4.57
CA LEU A 565 15.51 19.22 3.89
C LEU A 565 16.60 18.33 3.32
N LEU A 566 16.62 17.07 3.73
CA LEU A 566 17.37 15.99 3.11
C LEU A 566 16.40 15.17 2.25
N ILE A 567 16.81 14.86 1.02
CA ILE A 567 15.97 14.15 0.06
C ILE A 567 16.64 12.82 -0.28
N ASP A 568 15.95 11.73 0.04
CA ASP A 568 16.23 10.41 -0.53
C ASP A 568 15.53 10.28 -1.88
N GLU A 569 16.16 9.59 -2.84
CA GLU A 569 15.61 9.37 -4.19
C GLU A 569 15.18 10.65 -4.91
N VAL A 570 16.15 11.53 -5.17
CA VAL A 570 15.95 12.84 -5.84
C VAL A 570 15.29 12.70 -7.22
N ASP A 571 15.45 11.57 -7.90
CA ASP A 571 14.77 11.26 -9.15
C ASP A 571 13.24 11.19 -8.99
N VAL A 572 12.73 10.71 -7.86
CA VAL A 572 11.29 10.72 -7.55
C VAL A 572 10.80 12.14 -7.29
N PHE A 573 11.61 12.98 -6.64
CA PHE A 573 11.27 14.38 -6.42
C PHE A 573 11.02 15.12 -7.74
N PHE A 574 11.82 14.85 -8.78
CA PHE A 574 11.69 15.47 -10.11
C PHE A 574 10.66 14.79 -11.02
N ASN A 575 9.82 13.89 -10.50
CA ASN A 575 8.74 13.34 -11.29
C ASN A 575 7.73 14.44 -11.68
N LYS A 576 7.02 14.26 -12.80
CA LYS A 576 6.05 15.25 -13.29
C LYS A 576 4.83 15.41 -12.39
N GLU A 577 4.56 14.43 -11.54
CA GLU A 577 3.42 14.44 -10.62
C GLU A 577 3.68 15.34 -9.41
N PHE A 578 4.94 15.53 -9.05
CA PHE A 578 5.37 16.31 -7.89
C PHE A 578 6.04 17.62 -8.32
N TYR A 579 7.10 17.56 -9.13
CA TYR A 579 7.87 18.74 -9.51
C TYR A 579 7.10 19.63 -10.49
N GLY A 580 6.78 20.85 -10.05
CA GLY A 580 5.98 21.81 -10.81
C GLY A 580 4.47 21.71 -10.57
N SER A 581 4.01 20.73 -9.80
CA SER A 581 2.62 20.62 -9.37
C SER A 581 2.30 21.61 -8.25
N CYS A 582 1.06 22.14 -8.25
CA CYS A 582 0.59 23.02 -7.19
C CYS A 582 0.02 22.22 -6.02
N TYR A 583 0.62 22.36 -4.84
CA TYR A 583 0.01 21.88 -3.62
C TYR A 583 -1.18 22.77 -3.25
N SER A 584 -2.39 22.21 -3.33
CA SER A 584 -3.66 22.94 -3.20
C SER A 584 -4.48 22.40 -2.02
N PRO A 585 -4.18 22.81 -0.77
CA PRO A 585 -4.97 22.38 0.37
C PRO A 585 -6.38 22.99 0.29
N ALA A 586 -7.40 22.14 0.39
CA ALA A 586 -8.80 22.57 0.39
C ALA A 586 -9.48 22.19 1.72
N ALA A 587 -10.32 23.09 2.22
CA ALA A 587 -11.18 22.87 3.38
C ALA A 587 -12.61 22.53 2.91
N THR A 588 -13.32 21.70 3.66
CA THR A 588 -14.62 21.15 3.27
C THR A 588 -15.68 21.61 4.28
N LEU A 589 -16.64 22.41 3.83
CA LEU A 589 -17.56 23.12 4.73
C LEU A 589 -18.83 22.29 4.97
N ARG A 590 -18.90 21.63 6.13
CA ARG A 590 -20.04 20.77 6.46
C ARG A 590 -21.04 21.48 7.36
N HIS A 591 -22.24 21.74 6.83
CA HIS A 591 -23.36 22.23 7.64
C HIS A 591 -24.72 21.75 7.11
N VAL A 592 -25.68 21.49 8.01
CA VAL A 592 -27.02 20.98 7.65
C VAL A 592 -27.79 21.92 6.72
N ALA A 593 -27.58 23.23 6.85
CA ALA A 593 -28.19 24.22 5.96
C ALA A 593 -27.69 24.05 4.51
N ILE A 594 -26.40 23.80 4.31
CA ILE A 594 -25.78 23.59 2.99
C ILE A 594 -26.37 22.33 2.35
N THR A 595 -26.56 21.27 3.13
CA THR A 595 -27.22 20.04 2.67
C THR A 595 -28.64 20.31 2.18
N LYS A 596 -29.45 21.01 2.99
CA LYS A 596 -30.83 21.36 2.62
C LYS A 596 -30.89 22.19 1.34
N LEU A 597 -29.92 23.09 1.13
CA LEU A 597 -29.83 23.86 -0.11
C LEU A 597 -29.51 22.97 -1.33
N ILE A 598 -28.57 22.03 -1.20
CA ILE A 598 -28.27 21.07 -2.26
C ILE A 598 -29.49 20.20 -2.57
N ASP A 599 -30.18 19.68 -1.54
CA ASP A 599 -31.41 18.91 -1.67
C ASP A 599 -32.47 19.71 -2.43
N TYR A 600 -32.69 20.97 -2.03
CA TYR A 600 -33.64 21.87 -2.69
C TYR A 600 -33.30 22.08 -4.17
N ILE A 601 -32.03 22.32 -4.50
CA ILE A 601 -31.55 22.49 -5.88
C ILE A 601 -31.81 21.20 -6.67
N TRP A 602 -31.53 20.04 -6.09
CA TRP A 602 -31.78 18.75 -6.74
C TRP A 602 -33.28 18.52 -7.00
N GLU A 603 -34.14 18.68 -6.00
CA GLU A 603 -35.58 18.45 -6.12
C GLU A 603 -36.25 19.38 -7.15
N HIS A 604 -35.80 20.63 -7.22
CA HIS A 604 -36.36 21.66 -8.10
C HIS A 604 -35.51 21.89 -9.37
N ARG A 605 -34.58 20.99 -9.68
CA ARG A 605 -33.61 21.11 -10.81
C ARG A 605 -34.23 21.37 -12.19
N LYS A 606 -35.50 21.00 -12.38
CA LYS A 606 -36.24 21.23 -13.64
C LYS A 606 -36.78 22.65 -13.78
N SER A 607 -37.07 23.33 -12.66
CA SER A 607 -37.66 24.67 -12.64
C SER A 607 -36.65 25.77 -12.28
N LEU A 608 -35.57 25.44 -11.56
CA LEU A 608 -34.52 26.39 -11.20
C LEU A 608 -33.63 26.71 -12.40
N SER A 609 -33.74 27.94 -12.92
CA SER A 609 -33.02 28.39 -14.12
C SER A 609 -31.83 29.30 -13.82
N ARG A 610 -31.93 30.12 -12.76
CA ARG A 610 -30.99 31.19 -12.43
C ARG A 610 -30.76 31.27 -10.91
N LEU A 611 -29.63 31.85 -10.51
CA LEU A 611 -29.31 32.11 -9.10
C LEU A 611 -30.45 32.84 -8.35
N ASN A 612 -31.12 33.80 -9.00
CA ASN A 612 -32.23 34.55 -8.40
C ASN A 612 -33.44 33.67 -8.03
N ASP A 613 -33.61 32.51 -8.68
CA ASP A 613 -34.68 31.58 -8.35
C ASP A 613 -34.37 30.90 -7.00
N VAL A 614 -33.11 30.51 -6.80
CA VAL A 614 -32.61 29.91 -5.55
C VAL A 614 -32.59 30.92 -4.40
N LYS A 615 -32.23 32.18 -4.66
CA LYS A 615 -32.21 33.25 -3.63
C LYS A 615 -33.55 33.52 -2.95
N ARG A 616 -34.66 33.09 -3.56
CA ARG A 616 -36.02 33.22 -3.01
C ARG A 616 -36.39 32.09 -2.06
N SER A 617 -35.55 31.05 -1.95
CA SER A 617 -35.83 29.88 -1.13
C SER A 617 -35.43 30.10 0.33
N GLN A 618 -36.11 29.39 1.24
CA GLN A 618 -35.79 29.44 2.66
C GLN A 618 -34.41 28.81 2.92
N GLU A 619 -34.02 27.79 2.16
CA GLU A 619 -32.76 27.08 2.27
C GLU A 619 -31.56 27.98 1.95
N TYR A 620 -31.69 28.87 0.95
CA TYR A 620 -30.68 29.89 0.68
C TYR A 620 -30.53 30.86 1.86
N GLU A 621 -31.65 31.37 2.40
CA GLU A 621 -31.62 32.28 3.55
C GLU A 621 -30.97 31.63 4.78
N GLN A 622 -31.24 30.35 5.03
CA GLN A 622 -30.60 29.59 6.10
C GLN A 622 -29.10 29.41 5.87
N CYS A 623 -28.66 29.17 4.63
CA CYS A 623 -27.24 29.12 4.30
C CYS A 623 -26.55 30.46 4.51
N CYS A 624 -27.17 31.58 4.12
CA CYS A 624 -26.62 32.92 4.35
C CYS A 624 -26.45 33.26 5.84
N LYS A 625 -27.34 32.74 6.72
CA LYS A 625 -27.20 32.91 8.17
C LYS A 625 -25.97 32.20 8.72
N VAL A 626 -25.68 31.01 8.19
CA VAL A 626 -24.53 30.18 8.60
C VAL A 626 -23.23 30.73 8.00
N LEU A 627 -23.21 30.97 6.70
CA LEU A 627 -22.08 31.49 5.94
C LEU A 627 -22.07 33.03 5.96
N ASN A 628 -22.29 33.60 7.15
CA ASN A 628 -22.42 35.03 7.33
C ASN A 628 -21.17 35.74 6.76
N ARG A 629 -21.39 36.76 5.90
CA ARG A 629 -20.35 37.51 5.14
C ARG A 629 -19.71 36.78 3.95
N TRP A 630 -20.07 35.53 3.70
CA TRP A 630 -19.56 34.72 2.57
C TRP A 630 -20.60 34.48 1.47
N ASN A 631 -21.68 35.27 1.44
CA ASN A 631 -22.79 35.14 0.49
C ASN A 631 -22.34 35.18 -0.99
N ALA A 632 -21.30 35.95 -1.32
CA ALA A 632 -20.80 36.02 -2.69
C ALA A 632 -20.16 34.69 -3.12
N LEU A 633 -19.44 34.00 -2.22
CA LEU A 633 -18.88 32.69 -2.49
C LEU A 633 -19.99 31.64 -2.66
N LEU A 634 -21.01 31.70 -1.79
CA LEU A 634 -22.20 30.87 -1.90
C LEU A 634 -22.92 31.09 -3.24
N ASP A 635 -23.04 32.34 -3.69
CA ASP A 635 -23.65 32.68 -4.97
C ASP A 635 -22.90 32.06 -6.16
N GLU A 636 -21.56 32.11 -6.19
CA GLU A 636 -20.77 31.46 -7.23
C GLU A 636 -20.90 29.93 -7.18
N ALA A 637 -20.83 29.33 -5.98
CA ALA A 637 -21.04 27.90 -5.79
C ALA A 637 -22.43 27.45 -6.29
N ILE A 638 -23.48 28.24 -6.05
CA ILE A 638 -24.83 27.97 -6.58
C ILE A 638 -24.87 28.06 -8.10
N LYS A 639 -24.16 29.01 -8.73
CA LYS A 639 -24.10 29.06 -10.20
C LYS A 639 -23.46 27.80 -10.77
N ASP A 640 -22.37 27.34 -10.16
CA ASP A 640 -21.70 26.09 -10.55
C ASP A 640 -22.63 24.89 -10.33
N MET A 641 -23.30 24.80 -9.18
CA MET A 641 -24.29 23.77 -8.91
C MET A 641 -25.44 23.77 -9.93
N LEU A 642 -25.99 24.94 -10.30
CA LEU A 642 -27.06 25.07 -11.28
C LEU A 642 -26.62 24.67 -12.70
N SER A 643 -25.34 24.90 -13.05
CA SER A 643 -24.75 24.42 -14.30
C SER A 643 -24.58 22.90 -14.28
N ASP A 644 -24.05 22.37 -13.18
CA ASP A 644 -23.70 20.96 -13.03
C ASP A 644 -24.92 20.07 -12.84
N VAL A 645 -25.96 20.50 -12.13
CA VAL A 645 -27.22 19.73 -11.95
C VAL A 645 -27.95 19.48 -13.28
N ARG A 646 -27.67 20.29 -14.32
CA ARG A 646 -28.22 20.09 -15.67
C ARG A 646 -27.34 19.21 -16.53
N THR A 647 -26.03 19.21 -16.27
CA THR A 647 -25.03 18.54 -17.11
C THR A 647 -24.36 17.35 -16.42
N PHE A 648 -24.85 16.91 -15.26
CA PHE A 648 -24.20 15.87 -14.48
C PHE A 648 -24.06 14.53 -15.20
N LYS A 649 -24.90 14.27 -16.21
CA LYS A 649 -24.82 13.06 -17.06
C LYS A 649 -23.70 13.13 -18.11
N SER A 650 -23.02 14.28 -18.26
CA SER A 650 -22.10 14.53 -19.37
C SER A 650 -20.67 14.00 -19.16
N HIS A 651 -20.29 13.53 -17.97
CA HIS A 651 -18.89 13.20 -17.63
C HIS A 651 -18.56 11.70 -17.60
N GLY A 652 -19.47 10.84 -18.09
CA GLY A 652 -19.17 9.43 -18.33
C GLY A 652 -18.62 8.69 -17.11
N TYR A 653 -19.46 8.46 -16.11
CA TYR A 653 -19.08 7.78 -14.87
C TYR A 653 -19.59 6.33 -14.79
N GLN A 654 -18.95 5.52 -13.96
CA GLN A 654 -19.38 4.16 -13.63
C GLN A 654 -19.74 4.05 -12.15
N VAL A 655 -20.77 3.26 -11.84
CA VAL A 655 -21.14 2.91 -10.47
C VAL A 655 -20.57 1.53 -10.14
N SER A 656 -19.71 1.45 -9.13
CA SER A 656 -19.14 0.21 -8.62
C SER A 656 -18.79 0.37 -7.14
N ASN A 657 -18.91 -0.72 -6.37
CA ASN A 657 -18.63 -0.72 -4.93
C ASN A 657 -19.38 0.40 -4.16
N ASN A 658 -20.61 0.69 -4.57
CA ASN A 658 -21.44 1.72 -3.95
C ASN A 658 -20.78 3.13 -4.05
N LYS A 659 -19.97 3.38 -5.09
CA LYS A 659 -19.28 4.65 -5.37
C LYS A 659 -19.37 4.98 -6.87
N ILE A 660 -19.22 6.26 -7.18
CA ILE A 660 -18.98 6.74 -8.53
C ILE A 660 -17.48 6.72 -8.78
N GLY A 661 -17.07 6.09 -9.89
CA GLY A 661 -15.70 6.02 -10.35
C GLY A 661 -15.57 6.46 -11.81
N TYR A 662 -14.37 6.87 -12.16
CA TYR A 662 -14.00 7.37 -13.48
C TYR A 662 -12.96 6.46 -14.10
N LYS A 663 -13.09 6.20 -15.40
CA LYS A 663 -12.10 5.39 -16.11
C LYS A 663 -10.84 6.23 -16.34
N GLU A 664 -9.75 5.87 -15.68
CA GLU A 664 -8.40 6.37 -15.93
C GLU A 664 -7.56 5.24 -16.50
N GLN A 665 -7.24 5.34 -17.80
CA GLN A 665 -6.54 4.31 -18.56
C GLN A 665 -7.25 2.94 -18.42
N ASP A 666 -6.59 1.97 -17.78
CA ASP A 666 -7.08 0.60 -17.59
C ASP A 666 -7.71 0.37 -16.20
N SER A 667 -7.86 1.41 -15.38
CA SER A 667 -8.39 1.32 -14.01
C SER A 667 -9.57 2.27 -13.75
N ILE A 668 -10.33 2.00 -12.69
CA ILE A 668 -11.39 2.90 -12.22
C ILE A 668 -10.86 3.68 -11.02
N CYS A 669 -10.69 4.99 -11.19
CA CYS A 669 -10.28 5.90 -10.13
C CYS A 669 -11.51 6.45 -9.40
N TYR A 670 -11.54 6.29 -8.08
CA TYR A 670 -12.61 6.80 -7.21
C TYR A 670 -12.26 8.14 -6.55
N ASN A 671 -11.02 8.61 -6.75
CA ASN A 671 -10.50 9.84 -6.18
C ASN A 671 -10.65 11.04 -7.13
N VAL A 672 -11.05 10.80 -8.39
CA VAL A 672 -11.35 11.87 -9.36
C VAL A 672 -12.73 12.44 -9.09
N ARG A 673 -12.84 13.76 -9.25
CA ARG A 673 -14.04 14.57 -9.00
C ARG A 673 -14.22 15.55 -10.17
N TYR A 674 -15.44 15.67 -10.69
CA TYR A 674 -15.81 16.65 -11.71
C TYR A 674 -16.78 17.68 -11.12
N GLY A 675 -16.30 18.47 -10.17
CA GLY A 675 -17.09 19.50 -9.49
C GLY A 675 -18.38 18.94 -8.86
N TYR A 676 -19.47 19.73 -8.93
CA TYR A 676 -20.78 19.32 -8.44
C TYR A 676 -21.47 18.29 -9.33
N LYS A 677 -20.95 18.04 -10.55
CA LYS A 677 -21.52 17.00 -11.42
C LYS A 677 -21.39 15.62 -10.81
N THR A 678 -20.30 15.34 -10.12
CA THR A 678 -20.16 14.04 -9.46
C THR A 678 -21.09 13.96 -8.25
N LEU A 679 -21.26 15.04 -7.48
CA LEU A 679 -22.28 15.14 -6.42
C LEU A 679 -23.69 14.81 -6.93
N PHE A 680 -24.15 15.46 -8.01
CA PHE A 680 -25.48 15.22 -8.55
C PHE A 680 -25.64 13.86 -9.23
N ALA A 681 -24.54 13.28 -9.73
CA ALA A 681 -24.55 11.89 -10.17
C ALA A 681 -24.82 10.93 -8.98
N TYR A 682 -24.32 11.22 -7.78
CA TYR A 682 -24.66 10.44 -6.58
C TYR A 682 -26.16 10.54 -6.25
N TYR A 683 -26.73 11.75 -6.28
CA TYR A 683 -28.17 11.94 -6.09
C TYR A 683 -29.00 11.15 -7.12
N HIS A 684 -28.60 11.17 -8.38
CA HIS A 684 -29.26 10.41 -9.44
C HIS A 684 -29.22 8.90 -9.19
N GLU A 685 -28.05 8.33 -8.93
CA GLU A 685 -27.91 6.87 -8.75
C GLU A 685 -28.55 6.39 -7.44
N TYR A 686 -28.62 7.27 -6.43
CA TYR A 686 -29.39 7.05 -5.22
C TYR A 686 -30.91 6.97 -5.49
N GLU A 687 -31.48 7.90 -6.27
CA GLU A 687 -32.89 7.82 -6.72
C GLU A 687 -33.17 6.51 -7.49
N GLN A 688 -32.17 5.99 -8.22
CA GLN A 688 -32.24 4.73 -8.94
C GLN A 688 -31.97 3.48 -8.06
N ARG A 689 -31.77 3.65 -6.75
CA ARG A 689 -31.44 2.59 -5.78
C ARG A 689 -30.19 1.78 -6.12
N LYS A 690 -29.24 2.38 -6.83
CA LYS A 690 -27.95 1.76 -7.16
C LYS A 690 -26.84 2.11 -6.16
N ILE A 691 -27.09 3.08 -5.28
CA ILE A 691 -26.22 3.49 -4.18
C ILE A 691 -27.04 3.53 -2.88
N SER A 692 -26.48 3.09 -1.75
CA SER A 692 -27.18 2.97 -0.45
C SER A 692 -27.16 4.25 0.42
N ASP A 693 -28.06 4.31 1.42
CA ASP A 693 -28.22 5.43 2.36
C ASP A 693 -26.93 5.80 3.12
N GLU A 694 -26.22 4.81 3.68
CA GLU A 694 -24.97 5.02 4.46
C GLU A 694 -23.87 5.76 3.68
N LYS A 695 -23.91 5.71 2.33
CA LYS A 695 -22.91 6.39 1.49
C LYS A 695 -23.37 7.72 0.93
N ARG A 696 -24.66 8.05 0.98
CA ARG A 696 -25.14 9.40 0.66
C ARG A 696 -24.59 10.42 1.65
N GLU A 697 -24.62 10.12 2.96
CA GLU A 697 -24.08 11.02 3.99
C GLU A 697 -22.55 11.16 3.96
N VAL A 698 -21.82 10.07 3.71
CA VAL A 698 -20.35 10.08 3.62
C VAL A 698 -19.87 10.89 2.41
N ILE A 699 -20.63 10.85 1.30
CA ILE A 699 -20.25 11.49 0.04
C ILE A 699 -20.77 12.91 -0.04
N GLU A 700 -21.95 13.20 0.50
CA GLU A 700 -22.32 14.57 0.84
C GLU A 700 -21.23 15.20 1.75
N GLY A 701 -20.52 14.43 2.57
CA GLY A 701 -19.34 14.90 3.31
C GLY A 701 -18.11 15.28 2.45
N ASP A 702 -17.91 14.72 1.26
CA ASP A 702 -16.73 14.98 0.39
C ASP A 702 -16.95 16.11 -0.64
N TYR A 703 -18.19 16.53 -0.88
CA TYR A 703 -18.58 17.57 -1.85
C TYR A 703 -19.21 18.83 -1.19
N ARG A 704 -19.26 18.87 0.14
CA ARG A 704 -19.84 19.96 0.95
C ARG A 704 -18.85 21.09 1.21
#